data_AF-A0A2W0C6I3-F1
#
_entry.id   AF-A0A2W0C6I3-F1
#
_cell.length_a   1.000
_cell.length_b   1.000
_cell.length_c   1.000
_cell.angle_alpha   90.00
_cell.angle_beta   90.00
_cell.angle_gamma   90.00
#
_symmetry.space_group_name_H-M   'P 1'
#
loop_
_entity.id
_entity.type
_entity.pdbx_description
1 polymer ?
#
loop_
_entity_poly.entity_id
_entity_poly.type
_entity_poly.pdbx_seq_one_letter_code
_entity_poly.pdbx_strand_id
1 'polypeptide(L)'
;MKFTDGFWMTREGYHIQNPTDIRDIVQKGDSLTVYAATKYIRTKGDTLNGTLLKATYSSPMPNVIRVTLNHHKGRVKKSPEFELNYQDVNVDITQDEQGAVLKSGNLEVQIDKTKGWDVSFLYEGKRITGSGQRAAGYITGPSKEAYFREQLDLGVGEYVYGLGERFTPFVKNGQVVDTWNEDGGTSSEQSYKNIPFYLSSKGYGVFVNHPERVSYEIASENVSKVQFSVEGETLEYFIIGGDNPKDVLDNYTKLTGKPALPPAWTFGLWLTTSFTTDYDEATVNHFVDGMAERDLPLSVFHFDCFWMKEYQWSDFVWDEAMFPDPEGMIRRLKDKGLKICAWINPYIAEKSYLFDEGMENGYLVKTADGSVWQWDMWQAGMALVDFTNPDAVKWYKSKLEVLLDQGVDSFKTDFGERIPTDVVYFDGSDPVKMHNYYTHLYNKAVFELLEEKIGKNEAALFARSATAGGQQFPVHWGGDCSSTYESMAESLRGGLSLGLSGFGFWSHDISGFENTATPDVYKRWVQFGLLSSHSRLHGSTSYRVPWLFDEESVDVVRDFTKLKNSLMPYLYNSAQESTVKGIPMMRAMVLDFPEDPATYSLDTQYMFGDSILVAPIFNKEGDVTYYLPEGTWTNFLTGNKVQGGRFVRENHNFRTLPMMIKPNSLIAVGATNSKPDYDFANEVSLHLFELADGNTAQAVVVNQQAEQELVVNVTRNGSVLEVRAEGAGKPWNMVLRGIESVSSVEGGSQAAGEQGIVVTAAAGVSSLKIQL
;
A
#
# COMPACT_ATOMS: atom_id res chain seq x y z
N MET A 1 -18.87 -6.62 14.10
CA MET A 1 -19.62 -6.92 15.34
C MET A 1 -21.09 -6.81 15.03
N LYS A 2 -21.88 -7.85 15.34
CA LYS A 2 -23.32 -7.88 15.05
C LYS A 2 -24.15 -7.42 16.23
N PHE A 3 -25.11 -6.54 15.99
CA PHE A 3 -26.00 -5.99 17.01
C PHE A 3 -27.46 -6.38 16.78
N THR A 4 -27.85 -6.68 15.55
CA THR A 4 -29.19 -7.14 15.20
C THR A 4 -29.23 -8.67 15.05
N ASP A 5 -30.43 -9.22 15.25
CA ASP A 5 -30.77 -10.60 14.97
C ASP A 5 -31.78 -10.62 13.82
N GLY A 6 -31.24 -10.65 12.60
CA GLY A 6 -31.99 -10.36 11.39
C GLY A 6 -32.51 -8.92 11.35
N PHE A 7 -33.59 -8.72 10.60
CA PHE A 7 -34.21 -7.40 10.40
C PHE A 7 -35.13 -6.97 11.55
N TRP A 8 -35.72 -7.95 12.26
CA TRP A 8 -36.83 -7.71 13.18
C TRP A 8 -36.40 -7.56 14.63
N MET A 9 -35.28 -8.18 15.01
CA MET A 9 -34.87 -8.31 16.40
C MET A 9 -33.50 -7.64 16.65
N THR A 10 -33.29 -7.22 17.89
CA THR A 10 -31.96 -6.87 18.40
C THR A 10 -31.40 -8.11 19.09
N ARG A 11 -30.08 -8.34 19.01
CA ARG A 11 -29.46 -9.46 19.74
C ARG A 11 -29.70 -9.32 21.23
N GLU A 12 -29.83 -10.45 21.91
CA GLU A 12 -30.06 -10.50 23.34
C GLU A 12 -28.98 -9.72 24.11
N GLY A 13 -29.41 -8.92 25.09
CA GLY A 13 -28.52 -8.10 25.92
C GLY A 13 -28.07 -6.77 25.29
N TYR A 14 -28.31 -6.55 23.99
CA TYR A 14 -28.01 -5.28 23.34
C TYR A 14 -29.22 -4.34 23.35
N HIS A 15 -28.97 -3.05 23.61
CA HIS A 15 -29.97 -2.00 23.48
C HIS A 15 -29.46 -0.92 22.53
N ILE A 16 -30.15 -0.75 21.40
CA ILE A 16 -29.77 0.19 20.35
C ILE A 16 -30.62 1.46 20.48
N GLN A 17 -29.96 2.61 20.56
CA GLN A 17 -30.57 3.93 20.56
C GLN A 17 -30.17 4.67 19.28
N ASN A 18 -31.08 4.74 18.31
CA ASN A 18 -30.85 5.40 17.02
C ASN A 18 -31.33 6.85 17.05
N PRO A 19 -30.62 7.79 16.38
CA PRO A 19 -31.17 9.12 16.17
C PRO A 19 -32.46 8.99 15.34
N THR A 20 -33.54 9.60 15.82
CA THR A 20 -34.90 9.40 15.28
C THR A 20 -35.56 10.72 14.91
N ASP A 21 -35.52 11.69 15.81
CA ASP A 21 -36.22 12.98 15.67
C ASP A 21 -35.21 14.13 15.80
N ILE A 22 -34.92 14.80 14.68
CA ILE A 22 -34.00 15.95 14.65
C ILE A 22 -34.65 17.13 15.38
N ARG A 23 -34.03 17.53 16.49
CA ARG A 23 -34.53 18.58 17.37
C ARG A 23 -33.97 19.94 17.03
N ASP A 24 -32.72 19.97 16.60
CA ASP A 24 -32.03 21.21 16.28
C ASP A 24 -30.90 20.96 15.27
N ILE A 25 -30.63 21.99 14.47
CA ILE A 25 -29.49 22.06 13.56
C ILE A 25 -28.80 23.40 13.82
N VAL A 26 -27.58 23.34 14.33
CA VAL A 26 -26.82 24.51 14.76
C VAL A 26 -25.56 24.64 13.91
N GLN A 27 -25.46 25.74 13.16
CA GLN A 27 -24.21 26.14 12.54
C GLN A 27 -23.30 26.85 13.55
N LYS A 28 -22.03 26.46 13.60
CA LYS A 28 -20.99 27.18 14.35
C LYS A 28 -19.73 27.29 13.49
N GLY A 29 -19.47 28.49 12.98
CA GLY A 29 -18.43 28.71 11.98
C GLY A 29 -18.66 27.80 10.77
N ASP A 30 -17.63 27.05 10.41
CA ASP A 30 -17.59 26.14 9.27
C ASP A 30 -18.02 24.71 9.62
N SER A 31 -18.85 24.56 10.66
CA SER A 31 -19.35 23.26 11.10
C SER A 31 -20.85 23.31 11.33
N LEU A 32 -21.49 22.16 11.08
CA LEU A 32 -22.91 21.96 11.28
C LEU A 32 -23.12 20.86 12.32
N THR A 33 -23.89 21.14 13.36
CA THR A 33 -24.24 20.18 14.40
C THR A 33 -25.72 19.85 14.36
N VAL A 34 -26.05 18.56 14.28
CA VAL A 34 -27.41 18.04 14.38
C VAL A 34 -27.61 17.41 15.75
N TYR A 35 -28.68 17.82 16.45
CA TYR A 35 -29.12 17.23 17.71
C TYR A 35 -30.36 16.38 17.46
N ALA A 36 -30.27 15.08 17.71
CA ALA A 36 -31.35 14.14 17.43
C ALA A 36 -31.74 13.35 18.69
N ALA A 37 -33.03 13.38 19.03
CA ALA A 37 -33.58 12.53 20.08
C ALA A 37 -33.67 11.08 19.57
N THR A 38 -33.52 10.11 20.46
CA THR A 38 -33.58 8.68 20.10
C THR A 38 -35.00 8.09 20.14
N LYS A 39 -36.00 8.97 20.21
CA LYS A 39 -37.44 8.69 20.16
C LYS A 39 -38.16 9.89 19.56
N TYR A 40 -39.38 9.68 19.05
CA TYR A 40 -40.23 10.79 18.61
C TYR A 40 -40.67 11.66 19.79
N ILE A 41 -40.49 12.97 19.68
CA ILE A 41 -40.93 13.95 20.69
C ILE A 41 -42.33 14.45 20.34
N ARG A 42 -43.34 14.05 21.12
CA ARG A 42 -44.75 14.43 20.90
C ARG A 42 -45.20 15.55 21.84
N THR A 43 -44.62 15.59 23.02
CA THR A 43 -44.93 16.54 24.09
C THR A 43 -43.64 17.08 24.69
N LYS A 44 -43.73 18.20 25.42
CA LYS A 44 -42.56 18.74 26.15
C LYS A 44 -41.99 17.73 27.16
N GLY A 45 -42.83 16.89 27.76
CA GLY A 45 -42.39 15.85 28.71
C GLY A 45 -41.45 14.81 28.07
N ASP A 46 -41.56 14.58 26.76
CA ASP A 46 -40.70 13.63 26.05
C ASP A 46 -39.25 14.09 25.94
N THR A 47 -38.99 15.40 26.13
CA THR A 47 -37.64 16.00 26.08
C THR A 47 -36.82 15.80 27.36
N LEU A 48 -37.38 15.12 28.36
CA LEU A 48 -36.73 14.83 29.64
C LEU A 48 -36.40 13.33 29.75
N ASN A 49 -35.41 12.98 30.58
CA ASN A 49 -35.02 11.60 30.88
C ASN A 49 -34.81 10.72 29.63
N GLY A 50 -34.08 11.23 28.64
CA GLY A 50 -33.86 10.53 27.37
C GLY A 50 -32.50 10.83 26.76
N THR A 51 -32.08 9.96 25.86
CA THR A 51 -30.84 10.11 25.11
C THR A 51 -30.99 11.15 24.01
N LEU A 52 -30.01 12.05 23.92
CA LEU A 52 -29.85 12.99 22.82
C LEU A 52 -28.50 12.73 22.17
N LEU A 53 -28.51 12.33 20.90
CA LEU A 53 -27.30 12.12 20.12
C LEU A 53 -26.92 13.38 19.37
N LYS A 54 -25.62 13.59 19.21
CA LYS A 54 -25.05 14.72 18.49
C LYS A 54 -24.26 14.22 17.29
N ALA A 55 -24.54 14.74 16.10
CA ALA A 55 -23.70 14.57 14.92
C ALA A 55 -23.11 15.91 14.49
N THR A 56 -21.80 15.97 14.32
CA THR A 56 -21.10 17.18 13.86
C THR A 56 -20.48 16.91 12.49
N TYR A 57 -20.78 17.77 11.53
CA TYR A 57 -20.24 17.76 10.17
C TYR A 57 -19.31 18.95 10.00
N SER A 58 -18.13 18.70 9.46
CA SER A 58 -17.12 19.73 9.16
C SER A 58 -16.23 19.23 8.02
N SER A 59 -15.31 20.06 7.54
CA SER A 59 -14.37 19.64 6.50
C SER A 59 -12.93 19.93 6.92
N PRO A 60 -12.02 18.94 6.90
CA PRO A 60 -10.60 19.16 7.16
C PRO A 60 -9.82 19.61 5.91
N MET A 61 -10.39 19.41 4.71
CA MET A 61 -9.82 19.78 3.40
C MET A 61 -10.90 19.61 2.31
N PRO A 62 -10.74 20.23 1.12
CA PRO A 62 -11.69 20.07 0.02
C PRO A 62 -11.99 18.61 -0.30
N ASN A 63 -13.25 18.31 -0.66
CA ASN A 63 -13.74 16.96 -0.99
C ASN A 63 -13.66 15.94 0.16
N VAL A 64 -13.46 16.39 1.40
CA VAL A 64 -13.48 15.53 2.59
C VAL A 64 -14.46 16.10 3.61
N ILE A 65 -15.41 15.28 4.06
CA ILE A 65 -16.35 15.64 5.14
C ILE A 65 -16.06 14.76 6.35
N ARG A 66 -15.68 15.39 7.45
CA ARG A 66 -15.58 14.77 8.77
C ARG A 66 -16.94 14.71 9.43
N VAL A 67 -17.29 13.53 9.94
CA VAL A 67 -18.49 13.25 10.71
C VAL A 67 -18.08 12.76 12.10
N THR A 68 -18.56 13.44 13.14
CA THR A 68 -18.38 13.02 14.54
C THR A 68 -19.75 12.75 15.17
N LEU A 69 -20.03 11.50 15.50
CA LEU A 69 -21.21 11.06 16.26
C LEU A 69 -20.83 10.94 17.74
N ASN A 70 -21.61 11.54 18.64
CA ASN A 70 -21.30 11.58 20.06
C ASN A 70 -22.55 11.39 20.94
N HIS A 71 -22.38 10.67 22.04
CA HIS A 71 -23.37 10.54 23.12
C HIS A 71 -22.89 11.39 24.31
N HIS A 72 -22.02 10.84 25.15
CA HIS A 72 -21.44 11.57 26.27
C HIS A 72 -20.09 12.20 25.91
N LYS A 73 -20.09 13.53 25.71
CA LYS A 73 -18.87 14.31 25.44
C LYS A 73 -17.88 14.39 26.62
N GLY A 74 -18.34 14.12 27.85
CA GLY A 74 -17.54 14.32 29.08
C GLY A 74 -16.45 13.29 29.34
N ARG A 75 -16.24 12.30 28.46
CA ARG A 75 -15.16 11.31 28.62
C ARG A 75 -13.80 11.95 28.40
N VAL A 76 -12.80 11.44 29.12
CA VAL A 76 -11.40 11.79 28.88
C VAL A 76 -11.01 11.29 27.51
N LYS A 77 -10.54 12.19 26.66
CA LYS A 77 -9.98 11.84 25.35
C LYS A 77 -8.59 11.24 25.59
N LYS A 78 -8.38 10.01 25.13
CA LYS A 78 -7.10 9.30 25.28
C LYS A 78 -6.34 9.21 23.97
N SER A 79 -5.01 9.36 24.05
CA SER A 79 -4.03 9.11 23.00
C SER A 79 -3.80 7.60 22.80
N PRO A 80 -3.14 7.18 21.71
CA PRO A 80 -2.79 7.98 20.52
C PRO A 80 -4.00 8.30 19.64
N GLU A 81 -3.79 9.19 18.69
CA GLU A 81 -4.70 9.45 17.57
C GLU A 81 -3.90 9.40 16.28
N PHE A 82 -4.56 9.14 15.16
CA PHE A 82 -3.88 9.25 13.87
C PHE A 82 -3.40 10.69 13.63
N GLU A 83 -2.19 10.84 13.11
CA GLU A 83 -1.67 12.12 12.64
C GLU A 83 -2.36 12.46 11.32
N LEU A 84 -3.15 13.54 11.29
CA LEU A 84 -3.92 13.96 10.12
C LEU A 84 -3.53 15.35 9.65
N ASN A 85 -3.39 15.53 8.35
CA ASN A 85 -3.06 16.78 7.70
C ASN A 85 -4.35 17.50 7.27
N TYR A 86 -4.53 18.73 7.76
CA TYR A 86 -5.65 19.58 7.39
C TYR A 86 -5.20 20.67 6.41
N GLN A 87 -6.11 21.11 5.57
CA GLN A 87 -5.91 22.23 4.64
C GLN A 87 -6.97 23.28 4.91
N ASP A 88 -6.63 24.55 4.63
CA ASP A 88 -7.63 25.60 4.66
C ASP A 88 -8.75 25.28 3.67
N VAL A 89 -9.98 25.29 4.15
CA VAL A 89 -11.16 24.97 3.35
C VAL A 89 -12.30 25.91 3.72
N ASN A 90 -12.90 26.51 2.70
CA ASN A 90 -14.16 27.21 2.85
C ASN A 90 -15.28 26.22 2.58
N VAL A 91 -16.26 26.17 3.49
CA VAL A 91 -17.46 25.36 3.31
C VAL A 91 -18.66 26.25 3.01
N ASP A 92 -19.51 25.79 2.11
CA ASP A 92 -20.80 26.44 1.85
C ASP A 92 -21.86 25.74 2.68
N ILE A 93 -22.48 26.48 3.62
CA ILE A 93 -23.55 25.98 4.48
C ILE A 93 -24.85 26.70 4.15
N THR A 94 -25.89 25.93 3.85
CA THR A 94 -27.26 26.43 3.71
C THR A 94 -28.19 25.70 4.68
N GLN A 95 -29.15 26.41 5.26
CA GLN A 95 -30.06 25.86 6.25
C GLN A 95 -31.44 26.51 6.11
N ASP A 96 -32.50 25.71 6.25
CA ASP A 96 -33.88 26.17 6.18
C ASP A 96 -34.83 25.38 7.12
N GLU A 97 -36.14 25.56 6.90
CA GLU A 97 -37.19 24.87 7.64
C GLU A 97 -37.34 23.38 7.30
N GLN A 98 -36.59 22.83 6.35
CA GLN A 98 -36.62 21.42 5.93
C GLN A 98 -35.32 20.68 6.26
N GLY A 99 -34.20 21.40 6.41
CA GLY A 99 -32.93 20.72 6.63
C GLY A 99 -31.72 21.65 6.57
N ALA A 100 -30.59 21.06 6.25
CA ALA A 100 -29.36 21.80 5.99
C ALA A 100 -28.41 21.03 5.06
N VAL A 101 -27.53 21.77 4.40
CA VAL A 101 -26.48 21.27 3.52
C VAL A 101 -25.15 21.88 3.93
N LEU A 102 -24.11 21.06 4.00
CA LEU A 102 -22.72 21.52 4.09
C LEU A 102 -21.95 20.95 2.90
N LYS A 103 -21.33 21.84 2.11
CA LYS A 103 -20.55 21.48 0.93
C LYS A 103 -19.08 21.88 1.11
N SER A 104 -18.19 20.96 0.75
CA SER A 104 -16.74 21.13 0.73
C SER A 104 -16.18 20.64 -0.62
N GLY A 105 -15.74 21.57 -1.46
CA GLY A 105 -15.44 21.26 -2.86
C GLY A 105 -16.69 20.74 -3.58
N ASN A 106 -16.59 19.56 -4.19
CA ASN A 106 -17.67 18.87 -4.87
C ASN A 106 -18.44 17.89 -3.98
N LEU A 107 -17.94 17.60 -2.78
CA LEU A 107 -18.60 16.73 -1.81
C LEU A 107 -19.53 17.54 -0.91
N GLU A 108 -20.74 17.07 -0.71
CA GLU A 108 -21.72 17.67 0.20
C GLU A 108 -22.41 16.64 1.08
N VAL A 109 -22.79 17.07 2.27
CA VAL A 109 -23.70 16.35 3.16
C VAL A 109 -25.02 17.11 3.24
N GLN A 110 -26.11 16.40 2.98
CA GLN A 110 -27.48 16.90 3.06
C GLN A 110 -28.20 16.21 4.22
N ILE A 111 -28.85 17.00 5.07
CA ILE A 111 -29.63 16.54 6.22
C ILE A 111 -31.08 16.95 5.99
N ASP A 112 -31.98 15.97 5.85
CA ASP A 112 -33.40 16.18 5.64
C ASP A 112 -34.19 15.85 6.91
N LYS A 113 -34.67 16.90 7.60
CA LYS A 113 -35.40 16.73 8.85
C LYS A 113 -36.88 16.38 8.64
N THR A 114 -37.40 16.49 7.43
CA THR A 114 -38.80 16.14 7.12
C THR A 114 -39.04 14.63 7.14
N LYS A 115 -37.96 13.84 7.03
CA LYS A 115 -37.96 12.36 7.08
C LYS A 115 -37.49 11.79 8.43
N GLY A 116 -37.33 12.64 9.44
CA GLY A 116 -36.70 12.28 10.71
C GLY A 116 -35.18 12.35 10.61
N TRP A 117 -34.48 11.26 10.91
CA TRP A 117 -33.04 11.14 10.65
C TRP A 117 -32.79 10.60 9.23
N ASP A 118 -32.36 11.48 8.33
CA ASP A 118 -31.95 11.15 6.97
C ASP A 118 -30.75 12.02 6.56
N VAL A 119 -29.60 11.39 6.37
CA VAL A 119 -28.35 12.04 5.99
C VAL A 119 -27.86 11.42 4.68
N SER A 120 -27.62 12.23 3.66
CA SER A 120 -27.10 11.79 2.38
C SER A 120 -25.80 12.50 2.05
N PHE A 121 -24.83 11.75 1.52
CA PHE A 121 -23.61 12.29 0.95
C PHE A 121 -23.70 12.29 -0.56
N LEU A 122 -23.40 13.42 -1.18
CA LEU A 122 -23.46 13.59 -2.62
C LEU A 122 -22.12 14.13 -3.12
N TYR A 123 -21.67 13.64 -4.27
CA TYR A 123 -20.53 14.19 -4.99
C TYR A 123 -21.04 14.71 -6.34
N GLU A 124 -20.76 15.98 -6.64
CA GLU A 124 -21.32 16.68 -7.81
C GLU A 124 -22.86 16.57 -7.91
N GLY A 125 -23.56 16.62 -6.77
CA GLY A 125 -25.02 16.51 -6.69
C GLY A 125 -25.58 15.11 -6.94
N LYS A 126 -24.73 14.08 -7.11
CA LYS A 126 -25.14 12.68 -7.18
C LYS A 126 -24.92 12.00 -5.83
N ARG A 127 -25.96 11.38 -5.28
CA ARG A 127 -25.86 10.60 -4.04
C ARG A 127 -24.89 9.43 -4.19
N ILE A 128 -23.87 9.39 -3.34
CA ILE A 128 -22.84 8.34 -3.29
C ILE A 128 -23.09 7.34 -2.15
N THR A 129 -23.54 7.81 -0.99
CA THR A 129 -23.94 6.98 0.16
C THR A 129 -24.76 7.80 1.16
N GLY A 130 -25.12 7.26 2.32
CA GLY A 130 -25.83 7.99 3.37
C GLY A 130 -26.07 7.18 4.64
N SER A 131 -26.54 7.87 5.67
CA SER A 131 -26.97 7.31 6.96
C SER A 131 -28.45 7.63 7.16
N GLY A 132 -29.31 6.64 6.84
CA GLY A 132 -30.76 6.74 7.00
C GLY A 132 -31.25 6.21 8.35
N GLN A 133 -32.55 5.93 8.45
CA GLN A 133 -33.15 5.38 9.67
C GLN A 133 -32.44 4.10 10.14
N ARG A 134 -32.18 4.04 11.46
CA ARG A 134 -31.51 2.92 12.15
C ARG A 134 -30.07 2.65 11.70
N ALA A 135 -29.44 3.51 10.91
CA ALA A 135 -28.04 3.36 10.51
C ALA A 135 -27.07 3.71 11.65
N ALA A 136 -26.97 4.99 11.98
CA ALA A 136 -26.25 5.45 13.16
C ALA A 136 -26.92 4.96 14.46
N GLY A 137 -26.15 4.64 15.50
CA GLY A 137 -26.70 4.25 16.78
C GLY A 137 -25.67 4.22 17.91
N TYR A 138 -26.13 4.63 19.10
CA TYR A 138 -25.45 4.35 20.36
C TYR A 138 -26.00 3.05 20.93
N ILE A 139 -25.13 2.15 21.38
CA ILE A 139 -25.49 0.79 21.74
C ILE A 139 -24.90 0.47 23.11
N THR A 140 -25.72 -0.06 24.01
CA THR A 140 -25.24 -0.63 25.28
C THR A 140 -25.32 -2.15 25.23
N GLY A 141 -24.20 -2.81 25.57
CA GLY A 141 -24.08 -4.26 25.64
C GLY A 141 -24.54 -4.88 26.97
N PRO A 142 -24.52 -6.22 27.06
CA PRO A 142 -25.00 -6.98 28.21
C PRO A 142 -24.23 -6.71 29.50
N SER A 143 -22.94 -6.36 29.42
CA SER A 143 -22.12 -5.99 30.59
C SER A 143 -21.99 -4.48 30.76
N LYS A 144 -22.90 -3.72 30.13
CA LYS A 144 -22.94 -2.24 30.12
C LYS A 144 -21.76 -1.60 29.37
N GLU A 145 -21.11 -2.35 28.49
CA GLU A 145 -20.20 -1.79 27.50
C GLU A 145 -20.96 -0.83 26.58
N ALA A 146 -20.30 0.22 26.12
CA ALA A 146 -20.89 1.19 25.21
C ALA A 146 -20.22 1.07 23.83
N TYR A 147 -21.01 1.14 22.78
CA TYR A 147 -20.51 1.17 21.40
C TYR A 147 -21.19 2.29 20.63
N PHE A 148 -20.47 2.87 19.68
CA PHE A 148 -21.07 3.61 18.59
C PHE A 148 -20.96 2.80 17.30
N ARG A 149 -22.01 2.91 16.48
CA ARG A 149 -22.11 2.24 15.19
C ARG A 149 -22.64 3.21 14.14
N GLU A 150 -22.13 3.12 12.93
CA GLU A 150 -22.71 3.67 11.71
C GLU A 150 -22.98 2.55 10.69
N GLN A 151 -23.95 2.77 9.79
CA GLN A 151 -24.21 1.88 8.66
C GLN A 151 -24.41 2.71 7.38
N LEU A 152 -23.37 2.82 6.55
CA LEU A 152 -23.42 3.58 5.31
C LEU A 152 -24.00 2.73 4.17
N ASP A 153 -24.89 3.32 3.38
CA ASP A 153 -25.55 2.67 2.24
C ASP A 153 -24.58 2.11 1.20
N LEU A 154 -24.89 0.90 0.72
CA LEU A 154 -24.36 0.33 -0.51
C LEU A 154 -25.47 0.30 -1.58
N GLY A 155 -25.19 0.89 -2.74
CA GLY A 155 -26.05 0.82 -3.92
C GLY A 155 -25.99 -0.54 -4.62
N VAL A 156 -26.87 -0.72 -5.62
CA VAL A 156 -26.86 -1.93 -6.45
C VAL A 156 -25.54 -2.03 -7.24
N GLY A 157 -24.90 -3.20 -7.15
CA GLY A 157 -23.62 -3.47 -7.83
C GLY A 157 -22.46 -2.66 -7.27
N GLU A 158 -22.56 -2.19 -6.02
CA GLU A 158 -21.47 -1.50 -5.33
C GLU A 158 -20.56 -2.50 -4.60
N TYR A 159 -19.26 -2.38 -4.84
CA TYR A 159 -18.23 -3.22 -4.26
C TYR A 159 -17.30 -2.42 -3.37
N VAL A 160 -16.84 -3.06 -2.29
CA VAL A 160 -15.97 -2.47 -1.27
C VAL A 160 -14.59 -3.13 -1.31
N TYR A 161 -13.55 -2.32 -1.18
CA TYR A 161 -12.14 -2.71 -1.23
C TYR A 161 -11.33 -2.08 -0.10
N GLY A 162 -10.07 -2.49 0.03
CA GLY A 162 -9.12 -1.92 1.00
C GLY A 162 -9.19 -2.62 2.35
N LEU A 163 -9.30 -1.81 3.41
CA LEU A 163 -9.17 -2.17 4.83
C LEU A 163 -7.76 -2.57 5.26
N GLY A 164 -6.76 -2.40 4.40
CA GLY A 164 -5.37 -2.80 4.60
C GLY A 164 -4.96 -3.99 3.72
N GLU A 165 -3.83 -4.61 4.06
CA GLU A 165 -3.34 -5.81 3.36
C GLU A 165 -4.16 -7.05 3.76
N ARG A 166 -5.14 -7.45 2.96
CA ARG A 166 -6.01 -8.60 3.26
C ARG A 166 -5.81 -9.71 2.23
N PHE A 167 -5.69 -10.94 2.73
CA PHE A 167 -5.47 -12.14 1.92
C PHE A 167 -6.77 -12.90 1.56
N THR A 168 -7.88 -12.51 2.20
CA THR A 168 -9.25 -12.97 1.91
C THR A 168 -9.68 -12.62 0.47
N PRO A 169 -10.87 -13.05 -0.01
CA PRO A 169 -11.39 -12.58 -1.30
C PRO A 169 -11.26 -11.06 -1.46
N PHE A 170 -10.89 -10.62 -2.66
CA PHE A 170 -10.48 -9.24 -2.92
C PHE A 170 -11.61 -8.24 -2.60
N VAL A 171 -12.82 -8.52 -3.08
CA VAL A 171 -14.04 -7.77 -2.77
C VAL A 171 -14.50 -8.09 -1.34
N LYS A 172 -14.72 -7.04 -0.52
CA LYS A 172 -15.03 -7.17 0.91
C LYS A 172 -16.52 -7.42 1.21
N ASN A 173 -17.42 -7.25 0.25
CA ASN A 173 -18.84 -7.55 0.43
C ASN A 173 -19.05 -9.00 0.90
N GLY A 174 -19.79 -9.17 1.98
CA GLY A 174 -20.03 -10.43 2.68
C GLY A 174 -19.04 -10.74 3.80
N GLN A 175 -17.98 -9.95 3.98
CA GLN A 175 -16.93 -10.21 4.97
C GLN A 175 -17.14 -9.43 6.28
N VAL A 176 -16.66 -10.02 7.36
CA VAL A 176 -16.44 -9.34 8.65
C VAL A 176 -14.95 -9.03 8.73
N VAL A 177 -14.59 -7.81 9.07
CA VAL A 177 -13.19 -7.39 9.18
C VAL A 177 -13.01 -6.63 10.48
N ASP A 178 -12.08 -7.08 11.31
CA ASP A 178 -11.65 -6.34 12.49
C ASP A 178 -10.28 -5.73 12.20
N THR A 179 -10.18 -4.41 12.38
CA THR A 179 -8.91 -3.70 12.18
C THR A 179 -8.03 -3.85 13.42
N TRP A 180 -7.28 -4.95 13.47
CA TRP A 180 -6.42 -5.32 14.59
C TRP A 180 -5.18 -6.04 14.07
N ASN A 181 -4.00 -5.51 14.34
CA ASN A 181 -2.75 -6.04 13.80
C ASN A 181 -2.41 -7.39 14.45
N GLU A 182 -2.24 -8.40 13.61
CA GLU A 182 -1.99 -9.76 14.05
C GLU A 182 -0.91 -10.41 13.18
N ASP A 183 -0.02 -11.13 13.83
CA ASP A 183 0.97 -11.99 13.18
C ASP A 183 0.32 -13.38 12.97
N GLY A 184 -0.31 -13.53 11.80
CA GLY A 184 -1.19 -14.65 11.45
C GLY A 184 -0.86 -15.35 10.13
N GLY A 185 0.33 -15.10 9.54
CA GLY A 185 0.64 -15.58 8.19
C GLY A 185 -0.11 -14.81 7.10
N THR A 186 0.01 -15.27 5.85
CA THR A 186 -0.76 -14.73 4.71
C THR A 186 -2.01 -15.54 4.36
N SER A 187 -2.37 -16.54 5.16
CA SER A 187 -3.34 -17.59 4.78
C SER A 187 -4.59 -17.62 5.68
N SER A 188 -4.89 -16.52 6.38
CA SER A 188 -6.04 -16.37 7.27
C SER A 188 -6.78 -15.03 7.03
N GLU A 189 -7.83 -14.79 7.81
CA GLU A 189 -8.54 -13.50 7.85
C GLU A 189 -7.74 -12.39 8.57
N GLN A 190 -6.73 -12.78 9.34
CA GLN A 190 -5.87 -11.87 10.08
C GLN A 190 -4.97 -11.06 9.15
N SER A 191 -4.32 -10.03 9.69
CA SER A 191 -3.33 -9.27 8.95
C SER A 191 -2.38 -8.47 9.81
N TYR A 192 -1.16 -8.31 9.31
CA TYR A 192 -0.13 -7.45 9.86
C TYR A 192 -0.41 -5.94 9.71
N LYS A 193 -1.24 -5.53 8.73
CA LYS A 193 -1.34 -4.13 8.26
C LYS A 193 -2.78 -3.64 8.17
N ASN A 194 -3.45 -3.41 9.29
CA ASN A 194 -4.86 -3.01 9.33
C ASN A 194 -5.04 -1.49 9.16
N ILE A 195 -5.87 -1.12 8.20
CA ILE A 195 -6.16 0.29 7.87
C ILE A 195 -7.68 0.47 7.94
N PRO A 196 -8.22 1.33 8.82
CA PRO A 196 -9.66 1.57 8.90
C PRO A 196 -10.17 2.47 7.75
N PHE A 197 -9.72 2.21 6.53
CA PHE A 197 -10.12 2.89 5.30
C PHE A 197 -10.64 1.87 4.27
N TYR A 198 -11.80 2.15 3.68
CA TYR A 198 -12.29 1.39 2.53
C TYR A 198 -12.57 2.30 1.35
N LEU A 199 -12.47 1.71 0.15
CA LEU A 199 -12.80 2.34 -1.12
C LEU A 199 -14.04 1.67 -1.73
N SER A 200 -14.96 2.45 -2.28
CA SER A 200 -16.14 1.96 -3.00
C SER A 200 -15.95 2.06 -4.51
N SER A 201 -16.48 1.07 -5.25
CA SER A 201 -16.58 1.13 -6.73
C SER A 201 -17.43 2.29 -7.25
N LYS A 202 -18.15 3.01 -6.37
CA LYS A 202 -18.90 4.24 -6.71
C LYS A 202 -18.07 5.52 -6.63
N GLY A 203 -16.75 5.44 -6.41
CA GLY A 203 -15.86 6.60 -6.49
C GLY A 203 -15.83 7.44 -5.21
N TYR A 204 -15.95 6.80 -4.04
CA TYR A 204 -15.74 7.45 -2.75
C TYR A 204 -15.03 6.50 -1.77
N GLY A 205 -14.44 7.05 -0.74
CA GLY A 205 -13.78 6.30 0.33
C GLY A 205 -14.28 6.74 1.70
N VAL A 206 -14.09 5.87 2.70
CA VAL A 206 -14.42 6.17 4.09
C VAL A 206 -13.28 5.76 5.00
N PHE A 207 -12.78 6.72 5.77
CA PHE A 207 -11.75 6.50 6.79
C PHE A 207 -12.36 6.66 8.18
N VAL A 208 -12.31 5.62 9.02
CA VAL A 208 -12.79 5.65 10.40
C VAL A 208 -11.63 6.02 11.32
N ASN A 209 -11.74 7.14 12.02
CA ASN A 209 -10.62 7.79 12.73
C ASN A 209 -10.42 7.23 14.16
N HIS A 210 -10.19 5.92 14.23
CA HIS A 210 -10.05 5.19 15.50
C HIS A 210 -8.84 4.24 15.39
N PRO A 211 -7.73 4.52 16.10
CA PRO A 211 -6.57 3.63 16.12
C PRO A 211 -6.84 2.28 16.79
N GLU A 212 -7.74 2.24 17.75
CA GLU A 212 -8.24 0.99 18.35
C GLU A 212 -8.98 0.11 17.34
N ARG A 213 -9.38 -1.09 17.76
CA ARG A 213 -10.16 -2.01 16.94
C ARG A 213 -11.46 -1.37 16.44
N VAL A 214 -11.57 -1.21 15.12
CA VAL A 214 -12.84 -0.96 14.44
C VAL A 214 -13.35 -2.28 13.87
N SER A 215 -14.58 -2.64 14.25
CA SER A 215 -15.24 -3.86 13.78
C SER A 215 -16.18 -3.55 12.62
N TYR A 216 -15.88 -4.10 11.44
CA TYR A 216 -16.65 -3.92 10.22
C TYR A 216 -17.53 -5.12 9.91
N GLU A 217 -18.75 -4.85 9.47
CA GLU A 217 -19.64 -5.82 8.83
C GLU A 217 -19.96 -5.28 7.43
N ILE A 218 -19.27 -5.77 6.40
CA ILE A 218 -19.39 -5.27 5.03
C ILE A 218 -20.42 -6.13 4.32
N ALA A 219 -21.67 -5.68 4.23
CA ALA A 219 -22.77 -6.49 3.71
C ALA A 219 -22.95 -7.87 4.40
N SER A 220 -22.42 -8.05 5.62
CA SER A 220 -22.42 -9.32 6.37
C SER A 220 -23.43 -9.39 7.53
N GLU A 221 -23.96 -8.23 7.94
CA GLU A 221 -25.10 -8.10 8.86
C GLU A 221 -26.31 -7.51 8.13
N ASN A 222 -26.17 -6.28 7.63
CA ASN A 222 -27.11 -5.70 6.66
C ASN A 222 -26.48 -5.73 5.27
N VAL A 223 -27.05 -6.54 4.38
CA VAL A 223 -26.49 -6.85 3.05
C VAL A 223 -26.45 -5.66 2.07
N SER A 224 -26.99 -4.51 2.46
CA SER A 224 -27.00 -3.26 1.68
C SER A 224 -26.27 -2.11 2.39
N LYS A 225 -25.37 -2.44 3.33
CA LYS A 225 -24.64 -1.45 4.13
C LYS A 225 -23.19 -1.87 4.36
N VAL A 226 -22.32 -0.89 4.54
CA VAL A 226 -21.08 -1.07 5.29
C VAL A 226 -21.33 -0.59 6.70
N GLN A 227 -21.31 -1.52 7.66
CA GLN A 227 -21.36 -1.18 9.07
C GLN A 227 -19.95 -1.12 9.63
N PHE A 228 -19.71 -0.16 10.51
CA PHE A 228 -18.54 -0.12 11.37
C PHE A 228 -18.92 0.34 12.77
N SER A 229 -18.26 -0.24 13.76
CA SER A 229 -18.50 0.04 15.16
C SER A 229 -17.22 0.03 15.98
N VAL A 230 -17.21 0.89 17.00
CA VAL A 230 -16.12 1.06 17.96
C VAL A 230 -16.70 1.06 19.36
N GLU A 231 -15.93 0.55 20.32
CA GLU A 231 -16.27 0.67 21.74
C GLU A 231 -16.07 2.13 22.19
N GLY A 232 -17.04 2.69 22.90
CA GLY A 232 -16.97 4.02 23.47
C GLY A 232 -18.19 4.89 23.20
N GLU A 233 -18.00 6.19 23.41
CA GLU A 233 -19.07 7.22 23.43
C GLU A 233 -18.99 8.17 22.24
N THR A 234 -18.07 7.92 21.30
CA THR A 234 -17.85 8.73 20.10
C THR A 234 -17.45 7.83 18.95
N LEU A 235 -17.96 8.12 17.76
CA LEU A 235 -17.49 7.57 16.49
C LEU A 235 -17.15 8.74 15.56
N GLU A 236 -15.94 8.77 15.04
CA GLU A 236 -15.48 9.73 14.06
C GLU A 236 -15.07 9.03 12.76
N TYR A 237 -15.54 9.55 11.63
CA TYR A 237 -15.16 9.07 10.31
C TYR A 237 -15.14 10.20 9.29
N PHE A 238 -14.49 9.96 8.15
CA PHE A 238 -14.40 10.88 7.04
C PHE A 238 -15.00 10.24 5.80
N ILE A 239 -15.89 10.96 5.11
CA ILE A 239 -16.28 10.65 3.74
C ILE A 239 -15.31 11.39 2.82
N ILE A 240 -14.71 10.67 1.88
CA ILE A 240 -13.68 11.16 0.97
C ILE A 240 -14.21 11.02 -0.46
N GLY A 241 -14.47 12.14 -1.11
CA GLY A 241 -14.91 12.20 -2.50
C GLY A 241 -13.75 12.38 -3.49
N GLY A 242 -14.02 12.08 -4.75
CA GLY A 242 -13.12 12.30 -5.88
C GLY A 242 -13.86 12.05 -7.19
N ASP A 243 -13.34 12.57 -8.30
CA ASP A 243 -13.99 12.40 -9.61
C ASP A 243 -13.87 10.94 -10.09
N ASN A 244 -12.83 10.24 -9.64
CA ASN A 244 -12.61 8.81 -9.83
C ASN A 244 -11.90 8.20 -8.60
N PRO A 245 -11.76 6.86 -8.52
CA PRO A 245 -11.14 6.21 -7.36
C PRO A 245 -9.68 6.60 -7.08
N LYS A 246 -8.90 7.06 -8.08
CA LYS A 246 -7.54 7.57 -7.86
C LYS A 246 -7.54 8.89 -7.10
N ASP A 247 -8.49 9.78 -7.40
CA ASP A 247 -8.63 11.05 -6.68
C ASP A 247 -9.06 10.84 -5.23
N VAL A 248 -9.85 9.80 -4.96
CA VAL A 248 -10.19 9.38 -3.59
C VAL A 248 -8.92 8.96 -2.82
N LEU A 249 -8.05 8.15 -3.43
CA LEU A 249 -6.77 7.77 -2.82
C LEU A 249 -5.83 8.97 -2.66
N ASP A 250 -5.83 9.89 -3.62
CA ASP A 250 -5.07 11.15 -3.54
C ASP A 250 -5.52 11.98 -2.34
N ASN A 251 -6.83 12.18 -2.16
CA ASN A 251 -7.38 12.90 -1.02
C ASN A 251 -7.16 12.16 0.31
N TYR A 252 -7.30 10.83 0.33
CA TYR A 252 -6.99 10.02 1.52
C TYR A 252 -5.53 10.14 1.95
N THR A 253 -4.60 10.05 1.01
CA THR A 253 -3.15 10.15 1.31
C THR A 253 -2.71 11.60 1.54
N LYS A 254 -3.39 12.62 1.01
CA LYS A 254 -3.21 14.01 1.46
C LYS A 254 -3.57 14.15 2.94
N LEU A 255 -4.71 13.56 3.36
CA LEU A 255 -5.17 13.59 4.75
C LEU A 255 -4.26 12.80 5.69
N THR A 256 -3.82 11.60 5.30
CA THR A 256 -3.14 10.65 6.20
C THR A 256 -1.63 10.54 6.00
N GLY A 257 -1.06 11.16 4.96
CA GLY A 257 0.36 11.11 4.64
C GLY A 257 0.64 10.50 3.27
N LYS A 258 1.53 11.14 2.50
CA LYS A 258 1.95 10.66 1.18
C LYS A 258 3.05 9.59 1.31
N PRO A 259 3.06 8.56 0.45
CA PRO A 259 4.19 7.64 0.38
C PRO A 259 5.49 8.38 0.06
N ALA A 260 6.55 8.20 0.87
CA ALA A 260 7.87 8.71 0.49
C ALA A 260 8.36 8.05 -0.81
N LEU A 261 9.30 8.68 -1.52
CA LEU A 261 9.89 8.09 -2.73
C LEU A 261 11.09 7.22 -2.34
N PRO A 262 11.06 5.89 -2.55
CA PRO A 262 12.23 5.06 -2.32
C PRO A 262 13.35 5.39 -3.34
N PRO A 263 14.62 5.31 -2.95
CA PRO A 263 15.74 5.50 -3.86
C PRO A 263 15.76 4.40 -4.94
N ALA A 264 16.21 4.74 -6.15
CA ALA A 264 16.14 3.84 -7.31
C ALA A 264 16.78 2.45 -7.09
N TRP A 265 17.83 2.36 -6.26
CA TRP A 265 18.50 1.10 -5.96
C TRP A 265 17.60 0.06 -5.27
N THR A 266 16.55 0.50 -4.56
CA THR A 266 15.61 -0.42 -3.86
C THR A 266 14.74 -1.20 -4.84
N PHE A 267 14.55 -0.70 -6.06
CA PHE A 267 13.75 -1.38 -7.09
C PHE A 267 14.46 -2.59 -7.70
N GLY A 268 15.76 -2.75 -7.47
CA GLY A 268 16.53 -3.89 -7.94
C GLY A 268 16.14 -5.20 -7.26
N LEU A 269 16.90 -6.26 -7.56
CA LEU A 269 16.73 -7.56 -6.91
C LEU A 269 17.38 -7.56 -5.53
N TRP A 270 16.62 -8.01 -4.53
CA TRP A 270 17.10 -8.27 -3.17
C TRP A 270 17.31 -9.76 -2.98
N LEU A 271 18.44 -10.15 -2.40
CA LEU A 271 18.72 -11.52 -1.98
C LEU A 271 18.97 -11.52 -0.48
N THR A 272 18.49 -12.55 0.20
CA THR A 272 18.67 -12.70 1.65
C THR A 272 19.53 -13.91 1.99
N THR A 273 19.99 -13.95 3.23
CA THR A 273 20.53 -15.16 3.85
C THR A 273 19.50 -16.28 4.04
N SER A 274 18.21 -16.05 3.77
CA SER A 274 17.08 -16.81 4.34
C SER A 274 17.06 -16.72 5.88
N PHE A 275 16.07 -17.35 6.52
CA PHE A 275 15.83 -17.22 7.96
C PHE A 275 16.66 -18.18 8.83
N THR A 276 16.34 -19.48 8.83
CA THR A 276 16.97 -20.47 9.73
C THR A 276 18.03 -21.33 9.03
N THR A 277 18.59 -20.84 7.94
CA THR A 277 19.73 -21.42 7.24
C THR A 277 21.03 -21.08 7.98
N ASP A 278 22.07 -21.88 7.78
CA ASP A 278 23.40 -21.57 8.30
C ASP A 278 24.11 -20.59 7.37
N TYR A 279 24.45 -19.39 7.83
CA TYR A 279 25.19 -18.41 7.02
C TYR A 279 26.31 -17.71 7.81
N ASP A 280 27.44 -17.58 7.13
CA ASP A 280 28.63 -16.83 7.52
C ASP A 280 29.09 -15.97 6.32
N GLU A 281 30.20 -15.26 6.47
CA GLU A 281 30.75 -14.45 5.37
C GLU A 281 31.07 -15.28 4.11
N ALA A 282 31.53 -16.52 4.26
CA ALA A 282 31.89 -17.37 3.11
C ALA A 282 30.65 -17.77 2.32
N THR A 283 29.57 -18.10 3.02
CA THR A 283 28.27 -18.45 2.45
C THR A 283 27.64 -17.26 1.74
N VAL A 284 27.70 -16.08 2.35
CA VAL A 284 27.24 -14.83 1.72
C VAL A 284 28.01 -14.54 0.44
N ASN A 285 29.35 -14.61 0.47
CA ASN A 285 30.17 -14.41 -0.73
C ASN A 285 29.90 -15.47 -1.80
N HIS A 286 29.70 -16.73 -1.42
CA HIS A 286 29.37 -17.80 -2.37
C HIS A 286 28.10 -17.48 -3.17
N PHE A 287 27.04 -16.97 -2.52
CA PHE A 287 25.83 -16.59 -3.23
C PHE A 287 25.99 -15.32 -4.06
N VAL A 288 26.65 -14.29 -3.53
CA VAL A 288 26.90 -13.04 -4.27
C VAL A 288 27.74 -13.31 -5.52
N ASP A 289 28.82 -14.07 -5.40
CA ASP A 289 29.68 -14.43 -6.53
C ASP A 289 28.94 -15.35 -7.50
N GLY A 290 28.16 -16.31 -6.98
CA GLY A 290 27.34 -17.19 -7.81
C GLY A 290 26.29 -16.46 -8.65
N MET A 291 25.71 -15.37 -8.14
CA MET A 291 24.83 -14.47 -8.90
C MET A 291 25.59 -13.75 -10.01
N ALA A 292 26.75 -13.18 -9.68
CA ALA A 292 27.60 -12.46 -10.64
C ALA A 292 28.13 -13.38 -11.76
N GLU A 293 28.63 -14.58 -11.43
CA GLU A 293 29.11 -15.59 -12.39
C GLU A 293 28.02 -16.02 -13.39
N ARG A 294 26.75 -15.94 -12.99
CA ARG A 294 25.59 -16.30 -13.80
C ARG A 294 24.94 -15.11 -14.50
N ASP A 295 25.56 -13.93 -14.42
CA ASP A 295 25.06 -12.68 -15.02
C ASP A 295 23.65 -12.33 -14.50
N LEU A 296 23.43 -12.53 -13.20
CA LEU A 296 22.20 -12.18 -12.49
C LEU A 296 22.42 -10.85 -11.74
N PRO A 297 21.85 -9.73 -12.22
CA PRO A 297 21.96 -8.47 -11.50
C PRO A 297 21.44 -8.59 -10.07
N LEU A 298 22.20 -8.11 -9.10
CA LEU A 298 21.84 -8.08 -7.69
C LEU A 298 22.13 -6.67 -7.16
N SER A 299 21.17 -6.09 -6.45
CA SER A 299 21.27 -4.71 -5.95
C SER A 299 21.41 -4.66 -4.44
N VAL A 300 20.70 -5.54 -3.72
CA VAL A 300 20.68 -5.51 -2.26
C VAL A 300 20.91 -6.91 -1.70
N PHE A 301 21.78 -7.00 -0.69
CA PHE A 301 21.92 -8.20 0.13
C PHE A 301 21.40 -7.93 1.54
N HIS A 302 20.59 -8.85 2.06
CA HIS A 302 19.94 -8.74 3.36
C HIS A 302 20.40 -9.84 4.31
N PHE A 303 20.80 -9.43 5.52
CA PHE A 303 21.12 -10.32 6.63
C PHE A 303 19.89 -10.47 7.54
N ASP A 304 19.39 -11.71 7.68
CA ASP A 304 18.23 -12.00 8.52
C ASP A 304 18.62 -12.28 9.99
N CYS A 305 17.66 -12.66 10.84
CA CYS A 305 17.78 -12.71 12.32
C CYS A 305 19.14 -13.15 12.92
N PHE A 306 19.72 -14.26 12.46
CA PHE A 306 20.98 -14.85 12.95
C PHE A 306 22.27 -14.06 12.63
N TRP A 307 22.17 -12.86 12.05
CA TRP A 307 23.30 -11.92 12.13
C TRP A 307 23.60 -11.52 13.58
N MET A 308 22.58 -11.60 14.46
CA MET A 308 22.69 -11.55 15.91
C MET A 308 22.64 -12.95 16.52
N LYS A 309 23.25 -13.10 17.70
CA LYS A 309 23.29 -14.38 18.41
C LYS A 309 21.92 -14.85 18.86
N GLU A 310 21.69 -16.17 18.80
CA GLU A 310 20.45 -16.80 19.26
C GLU A 310 20.05 -16.40 20.69
N TYR A 311 18.74 -16.30 20.91
CA TYR A 311 18.10 -15.84 22.15
C TYR A 311 18.40 -14.39 22.55
N GLN A 312 19.11 -13.59 21.74
CA GLN A 312 19.43 -12.18 22.05
C GLN A 312 18.70 -11.17 21.16
N TRP A 313 17.77 -11.58 20.30
CA TRP A 313 17.19 -10.68 19.30
C TRP A 313 16.22 -9.66 19.93
N SER A 314 16.27 -8.36 19.62
CA SER A 314 17.27 -7.64 18.83
C SER A 314 18.26 -6.87 19.73
N ASP A 315 19.52 -7.31 19.81
CA ASP A 315 20.57 -6.65 20.63
C ASP A 315 21.51 -5.74 19.82
N PHE A 316 21.38 -5.80 18.49
CA PHE A 316 22.15 -5.06 17.50
C PHE A 316 23.66 -5.37 17.50
N VAL A 317 24.05 -6.55 18.00
CA VAL A 317 25.44 -7.00 18.04
C VAL A 317 25.63 -8.17 17.08
N TRP A 318 26.57 -8.04 16.16
CA TRP A 318 26.97 -9.12 15.25
C TRP A 318 27.45 -10.33 16.04
N ASP A 319 26.99 -11.53 15.68
CA ASP A 319 27.53 -12.77 16.26
C ASP A 319 28.99 -12.95 15.82
N GLU A 320 29.93 -12.61 16.70
CA GLU A 320 31.38 -12.67 16.45
C GLU A 320 31.86 -14.06 16.00
N ALA A 321 31.14 -15.13 16.38
CA ALA A 321 31.47 -16.49 15.93
C ALA A 321 31.26 -16.69 14.43
N MET A 322 30.25 -16.02 13.85
CA MET A 322 29.90 -16.10 12.43
C MET A 322 30.44 -14.92 11.62
N PHE A 323 30.53 -13.74 12.25
CA PHE A 323 30.92 -12.46 11.64
C PHE A 323 32.02 -11.77 12.48
N PRO A 324 33.27 -12.27 12.47
CA PRO A 324 34.36 -11.69 13.26
C PRO A 324 34.85 -10.33 12.74
N ASP A 325 34.54 -9.96 11.49
CA ASP A 325 34.90 -8.68 10.85
C ASP A 325 33.69 -8.12 10.07
N PRO A 326 32.62 -7.67 10.76
CA PRO A 326 31.37 -7.25 10.11
C PRO A 326 31.57 -6.02 9.21
N GLU A 327 32.34 -5.03 9.65
CA GLU A 327 32.65 -3.83 8.85
C GLU A 327 33.44 -4.16 7.59
N GLY A 328 34.45 -5.04 7.70
CA GLY A 328 35.21 -5.47 6.53
C GLY A 328 34.35 -6.30 5.58
N MET A 329 33.49 -7.18 6.08
CA MET A 329 32.54 -7.96 5.26
C MET A 329 31.59 -7.02 4.50
N ILE A 330 30.95 -6.08 5.20
CA ILE A 330 30.06 -5.09 4.58
C ILE A 330 30.81 -4.29 3.52
N ARG A 331 32.02 -3.81 3.82
CA ARG A 331 32.85 -3.07 2.85
C ARG A 331 33.13 -3.91 1.59
N ARG A 332 33.51 -5.18 1.75
CA ARG A 332 33.76 -6.09 0.62
C ARG A 332 32.51 -6.32 -0.24
N LEU A 333 31.32 -6.38 0.36
CA LEU A 333 30.06 -6.49 -0.37
C LEU A 333 29.70 -5.18 -1.09
N LYS A 334 29.92 -4.03 -0.45
CA LYS A 334 29.71 -2.71 -1.06
C LYS A 334 30.69 -2.41 -2.19
N ASP A 335 31.93 -2.91 -2.11
CA ASP A 335 32.91 -2.83 -3.22
C ASP A 335 32.43 -3.58 -4.47
N LYS A 336 31.54 -4.58 -4.31
CA LYS A 336 30.84 -5.26 -5.41
C LYS A 336 29.60 -4.50 -5.92
N GLY A 337 29.32 -3.31 -5.38
CA GLY A 337 28.20 -2.45 -5.76
C GLY A 337 26.87 -2.76 -5.05
N LEU A 338 26.89 -3.60 -4.01
CA LEU A 338 25.68 -3.96 -3.26
C LEU A 338 25.32 -2.92 -2.20
N LYS A 339 24.02 -2.77 -1.99
CA LYS A 339 23.43 -2.15 -0.80
C LYS A 339 23.16 -3.23 0.25
N ILE A 340 23.25 -2.86 1.53
CA ILE A 340 23.10 -3.78 2.64
C ILE A 340 21.85 -3.47 3.45
N CYS A 341 21.06 -4.51 3.73
CA CYS A 341 19.92 -4.45 4.63
C CYS A 341 20.13 -5.38 5.81
N ALA A 342 19.73 -4.97 7.02
CA ALA A 342 19.76 -5.83 8.21
C ALA A 342 18.35 -6.02 8.76
N TRP A 343 18.05 -7.22 9.27
CA TRP A 343 16.85 -7.50 10.04
C TRP A 343 16.91 -6.80 11.40
N ILE A 344 15.81 -6.15 11.77
CA ILE A 344 15.59 -5.62 13.12
C ILE A 344 14.14 -5.87 13.52
N ASN A 345 13.87 -5.88 14.82
CA ASN A 345 12.51 -5.82 15.32
C ASN A 345 12.45 -4.96 16.60
N PRO A 346 11.24 -4.61 17.08
CA PRO A 346 11.09 -3.73 18.24
C PRO A 346 11.02 -4.50 19.57
N TYR A 347 11.50 -5.76 19.60
CA TYR A 347 11.47 -6.63 20.76
C TYR A 347 12.89 -6.88 21.28
N ILE A 348 13.06 -6.95 22.59
CA ILE A 348 14.36 -7.15 23.25
C ILE A 348 14.29 -8.43 24.09
N ALA A 349 15.00 -9.48 23.67
CA ALA A 349 15.11 -10.73 24.40
C ALA A 349 15.82 -10.57 25.75
N GLU A 350 15.44 -11.35 26.77
CA GLU A 350 16.00 -11.24 28.13
C GLU A 350 17.50 -11.52 28.22
N LYS A 351 18.02 -12.43 27.39
CA LYS A 351 19.47 -12.74 27.36
C LYS A 351 20.32 -11.57 26.82
N SER A 352 19.70 -10.62 26.11
CA SER A 352 20.40 -9.45 25.58
C SER A 352 20.87 -8.52 26.70
N TYR A 353 22.06 -7.93 26.53
CA TYR A 353 22.50 -6.86 27.43
C TYR A 353 21.58 -5.63 27.38
N LEU A 354 20.84 -5.43 26.27
CA LEU A 354 19.87 -4.36 26.13
C LEU A 354 18.63 -4.57 27.01
N PHE A 355 18.36 -5.79 27.46
CA PHE A 355 17.26 -6.03 28.38
C PHE A 355 17.53 -5.36 29.72
N ASP A 356 18.70 -5.62 30.32
CA ASP A 356 19.11 -4.99 31.56
C ASP A 356 19.22 -3.46 31.40
N GLU A 357 19.86 -2.99 30.31
CA GLU A 357 19.96 -1.56 30.01
C GLU A 357 18.57 -0.90 29.88
N GLY A 358 17.64 -1.54 29.16
CA GLY A 358 16.29 -1.03 28.96
C GLY A 358 15.43 -1.09 30.23
N MET A 359 15.58 -2.14 31.04
CA MET A 359 14.88 -2.29 32.32
C MET A 359 15.33 -1.23 33.33
N GLU A 360 16.64 -1.07 33.52
CA GLU A 360 17.22 -0.10 34.47
C GLU A 360 16.84 1.34 34.15
N ASN A 361 16.79 1.69 32.86
CA ASN A 361 16.48 3.05 32.41
C ASN A 361 14.98 3.28 32.12
N GLY A 362 14.14 2.25 32.25
CA GLY A 362 12.70 2.36 32.02
C GLY A 362 12.33 2.57 30.53
N TYR A 363 13.08 1.97 29.62
CA TYR A 363 12.85 2.02 28.17
C TYR A 363 11.94 0.90 27.65
N LEU A 364 11.63 -0.10 28.50
CA LEU A 364 10.77 -1.22 28.16
C LEU A 364 9.34 -1.00 28.66
N VAL A 365 8.35 -1.47 27.90
CA VAL A 365 6.93 -1.39 28.25
C VAL A 365 6.65 -2.11 29.56
N LYS A 366 5.78 -1.52 30.40
CA LYS A 366 5.52 -2.00 31.76
C LYS A 366 4.12 -2.54 31.96
N THR A 367 3.96 -3.43 32.93
CA THR A 367 2.67 -3.84 33.50
C THR A 367 2.16 -2.81 34.51
N ALA A 368 0.90 -2.94 34.92
CA ALA A 368 0.27 -2.00 35.86
C ALA A 368 0.92 -1.92 37.26
N ASP A 369 1.65 -2.95 37.67
CA ASP A 369 2.41 -2.97 38.93
C ASP A 369 3.82 -2.37 38.81
N GLY A 370 4.22 -1.94 37.60
CA GLY A 370 5.52 -1.34 37.30
C GLY A 370 6.61 -2.32 36.89
N SER A 371 6.31 -3.62 36.83
CA SER A 371 7.21 -4.64 36.26
C SER A 371 7.35 -4.46 34.75
N VAL A 372 8.42 -4.99 34.14
CA VAL A 372 8.54 -5.06 32.68
C VAL A 372 7.57 -6.11 32.15
N TRP A 373 6.83 -5.81 31.09
CA TRP A 373 6.00 -6.81 30.42
C TRP A 373 6.89 -7.80 29.67
N GLN A 374 6.65 -9.10 29.88
CA GLN A 374 7.42 -10.17 29.26
C GLN A 374 6.55 -11.36 28.87
N TRP A 375 7.02 -12.13 27.89
CA TRP A 375 6.54 -13.48 27.58
C TRP A 375 7.62 -14.29 26.83
N ASP A 376 7.28 -15.49 26.35
CA ASP A 376 8.20 -16.40 25.67
C ASP A 376 7.91 -16.61 24.18
N MET A 377 6.96 -15.87 23.60
CA MET A 377 6.66 -15.99 22.17
C MET A 377 7.68 -15.18 21.36
N TRP A 378 8.28 -15.81 20.33
CA TRP A 378 9.41 -15.32 19.53
C TRP A 378 10.78 -15.42 20.19
N GLN A 379 11.00 -14.75 21.33
CA GLN A 379 12.23 -14.85 22.12
C GLN A 379 11.89 -15.11 23.59
N ALA A 380 12.71 -15.90 24.28
CA ALA A 380 12.52 -16.20 25.69
C ALA A 380 12.62 -14.93 26.55
N GLY A 381 11.64 -14.71 27.42
CA GLY A 381 11.58 -13.55 28.31
C GLY A 381 11.57 -12.18 27.60
N MET A 382 11.17 -12.11 26.32
CA MET A 382 11.29 -10.85 25.59
C MET A 382 10.39 -9.74 26.12
N ALA A 383 10.86 -8.49 26.01
CA ALA A 383 10.11 -7.27 26.28
C ALA A 383 9.96 -6.41 25.01
N LEU A 384 9.15 -5.35 25.12
CA LEU A 384 8.88 -4.38 24.05
C LEU A 384 9.58 -3.06 24.34
N VAL A 385 10.15 -2.43 23.32
CA VAL A 385 10.63 -1.05 23.43
C VAL A 385 9.45 -0.10 23.57
N ASP A 386 9.44 0.77 24.57
CA ASP A 386 8.38 1.76 24.74
C ASP A 386 8.64 3.00 23.87
N PHE A 387 8.15 2.98 22.63
CA PHE A 387 8.28 4.12 21.72
C PHE A 387 7.47 5.36 22.12
N THR A 388 6.72 5.32 23.23
CA THR A 388 6.13 6.55 23.82
C THR A 388 7.13 7.27 24.75
N ASN A 389 8.21 6.60 25.15
CA ASN A 389 9.30 7.19 25.90
C ASN A 389 10.34 7.79 24.92
N PRO A 390 10.52 9.12 24.87
CA PRO A 390 11.47 9.76 23.95
C PRO A 390 12.92 9.33 24.19
N ASP A 391 13.29 8.99 25.44
CA ASP A 391 14.63 8.48 25.75
C ASP A 391 14.83 7.05 25.24
N ALA A 392 13.78 6.22 25.26
CA ALA A 392 13.80 4.88 24.66
C ALA A 392 13.91 4.94 23.13
N VAL A 393 13.19 5.87 22.49
CA VAL A 393 13.30 6.13 21.04
C VAL A 393 14.74 6.51 20.68
N LYS A 394 15.33 7.46 21.42
CA LYS A 394 16.71 7.90 21.23
C LYS A 394 17.70 6.75 21.44
N TRP A 395 17.48 5.95 22.48
CA TRP A 395 18.28 4.78 22.78
C TRP A 395 18.27 3.77 21.63
N TYR A 396 17.08 3.38 21.16
CA TYR A 396 16.92 2.45 20.04
C TYR A 396 17.58 3.00 18.76
N LYS A 397 17.31 4.27 18.41
CA LYS A 397 17.94 4.95 17.26
C LYS A 397 19.46 4.95 17.37
N SER A 398 20.03 5.16 18.56
CA SER A 398 21.48 5.17 18.75
C SER A 398 22.14 3.81 18.48
N LYS A 399 21.45 2.69 18.72
CA LYS A 399 21.98 1.35 18.39
C LYS A 399 21.95 1.11 16.88
N LEU A 400 20.88 1.54 16.21
CA LEU A 400 20.78 1.47 14.75
C LEU A 400 21.77 2.39 14.04
N GLU A 401 22.06 3.56 14.63
CA GLU A 401 23.04 4.50 14.10
C GLU A 401 24.43 3.86 13.94
N VAL A 402 24.82 2.98 14.88
CA VAL A 402 26.07 2.21 14.79
C VAL A 402 26.08 1.33 13.54
N LEU A 403 24.97 0.65 13.22
CA LEU A 403 24.87 -0.20 12.03
C LEU A 403 24.96 0.63 10.74
N LEU A 404 24.37 1.82 10.72
CA LEU A 404 24.49 2.75 9.60
C LEU A 404 25.94 3.24 9.43
N ASP A 405 26.64 3.56 10.52
CA ASP A 405 28.05 3.95 10.49
C ASP A 405 28.96 2.80 10.02
N GLN A 406 28.59 1.54 10.27
CA GLN A 406 29.25 0.34 9.73
C GLN A 406 29.00 0.13 8.23
N GLY A 407 28.01 0.82 7.66
CA GLY A 407 27.69 0.80 6.23
C GLY A 407 26.41 0.06 5.84
N VAL A 408 25.53 -0.29 6.79
CA VAL A 408 24.15 -0.72 6.47
C VAL A 408 23.40 0.43 5.80
N ASP A 409 22.63 0.14 4.75
CA ASP A 409 21.91 1.15 3.95
C ASP A 409 20.39 1.19 4.25
N SER A 410 19.82 0.11 4.81
CA SER A 410 18.38 0.02 5.13
C SER A 410 18.09 -1.07 6.17
N PHE A 411 16.85 -1.09 6.66
CA PHE A 411 16.40 -2.07 7.64
C PHE A 411 15.10 -2.77 7.22
N LYS A 412 15.02 -4.08 7.46
CA LYS A 412 13.74 -4.81 7.47
C LYS A 412 13.13 -4.59 8.85
N THR A 413 12.13 -3.72 8.95
CA THR A 413 11.38 -3.46 10.18
C THR A 413 10.34 -4.55 10.37
N ASP A 414 10.78 -5.67 10.93
CA ASP A 414 9.95 -6.85 11.13
C ASP A 414 9.12 -6.74 12.41
N PHE A 415 8.06 -7.54 12.50
CA PHE A 415 7.10 -7.55 13.62
C PHE A 415 6.39 -6.18 13.87
N GLY A 416 5.93 -5.97 15.11
CA GLY A 416 5.18 -4.78 15.53
C GLY A 416 3.66 -5.01 15.66
N GLU A 417 3.18 -6.25 15.48
CA GLU A 417 1.74 -6.56 15.49
C GLU A 417 1.24 -6.99 16.88
N ARG A 418 1.97 -7.86 17.57
CA ARG A 418 1.53 -8.51 18.82
C ARG A 418 1.73 -7.64 20.06
N ILE A 419 1.09 -6.48 20.06
CA ILE A 419 1.25 -5.47 21.10
C ILE A 419 0.20 -5.67 22.21
N PRO A 420 0.59 -5.85 23.48
CA PRO A 420 -0.33 -6.13 24.57
C PRO A 420 -1.19 -4.92 24.94
N THR A 421 -2.33 -5.19 25.58
CA THR A 421 -3.27 -4.15 26.06
C THR A 421 -3.37 -4.09 27.58
N ASP A 422 -2.81 -5.06 28.30
CA ASP A 422 -2.69 -5.15 29.75
C ASP A 422 -1.38 -4.51 30.25
N VAL A 423 -1.03 -3.36 29.69
CA VAL A 423 0.22 -2.63 29.94
C VAL A 423 -0.01 -1.14 30.23
N VAL A 424 1.05 -0.46 30.65
CA VAL A 424 1.09 0.98 30.85
C VAL A 424 2.28 1.54 30.07
N TYR A 425 1.97 2.45 29.15
CA TYR A 425 2.96 3.19 28.36
C TYR A 425 3.49 4.39 29.16
N PHE A 426 4.73 4.81 28.88
CA PHE A 426 5.40 5.93 29.52
C PHE A 426 4.57 7.23 29.49
N ASP A 427 3.92 7.53 28.37
CA ASP A 427 3.09 8.74 28.20
C ASP A 427 1.66 8.62 28.76
N GLY A 428 1.28 7.44 29.27
CA GLY A 428 -0.06 7.14 29.77
C GLY A 428 -1.11 6.89 28.67
N SER A 429 -0.69 6.64 27.42
CA SER A 429 -1.56 6.33 26.29
C SER A 429 -2.48 5.12 26.54
N ASP A 430 -3.61 5.10 25.85
CA ASP A 430 -4.55 3.98 25.89
C ASP A 430 -3.93 2.74 25.22
N PRO A 431 -3.76 1.63 25.94
CA PRO A 431 -3.15 0.44 25.36
C PRO A 431 -3.93 -0.18 24.20
N VAL A 432 -5.27 -0.05 24.20
CA VAL A 432 -6.12 -0.59 23.13
C VAL A 432 -5.91 0.18 21.83
N LYS A 433 -5.70 1.49 21.91
CA LYS A 433 -5.34 2.32 20.76
C LYS A 433 -3.89 2.10 20.32
N MET A 434 -3.00 1.95 21.29
CA MET A 434 -1.58 1.76 21.02
C MET A 434 -1.30 0.45 20.30
N HIS A 435 -2.14 -0.58 20.46
CA HIS A 435 -1.94 -1.87 19.79
C HIS A 435 -1.65 -1.73 18.28
N ASN A 436 -2.53 -1.06 17.53
CA ASN A 436 -2.29 -0.81 16.10
C ASN A 436 -1.31 0.34 15.87
N TYR A 437 -1.30 1.35 16.75
CA TYR A 437 -0.53 2.58 16.53
C TYR A 437 0.98 2.43 16.83
N TYR A 438 1.37 1.45 17.64
CA TYR A 438 2.76 1.15 17.97
C TYR A 438 3.64 0.99 16.74
N THR A 439 3.14 0.28 15.72
CA THR A 439 3.85 0.06 14.46
C THR A 439 4.14 1.36 13.71
N HIS A 440 3.28 2.38 13.83
CA HIS A 440 3.52 3.70 13.26
C HIS A 440 4.72 4.36 13.95
N LEU A 441 4.75 4.37 15.29
CA LEU A 441 5.86 4.94 16.06
C LEU A 441 7.18 4.23 15.78
N TYR A 442 7.16 2.89 15.73
CA TYR A 442 8.32 2.07 15.42
C TYR A 442 8.88 2.38 14.02
N ASN A 443 8.07 2.25 12.97
CA ASN A 443 8.52 2.50 11.60
C ASN A 443 8.95 3.95 11.39
N LYS A 444 8.23 4.92 12.00
CA LYS A 444 8.61 6.34 11.97
C LYS A 444 9.99 6.57 12.57
N ALA A 445 10.28 6.01 13.75
CA ALA A 445 11.57 6.19 14.41
C ALA A 445 12.75 5.66 13.57
N VAL A 446 12.58 4.51 12.91
CA VAL A 446 13.61 3.93 12.03
C VAL A 446 13.74 4.71 10.73
N PHE A 447 12.62 5.12 10.12
CA PHE A 447 12.63 5.89 8.88
C PHE A 447 13.26 7.28 9.07
N GLU A 448 12.89 8.00 10.13
CA GLU A 448 13.48 9.30 10.46
C GLU A 448 14.99 9.18 10.73
N LEU A 449 15.46 8.10 11.36
CA LEU A 449 16.90 7.85 11.52
C LEU A 449 17.61 7.75 10.16
N LEU A 450 17.03 6.99 9.22
CA LEU A 450 17.59 6.86 7.87
C LEU A 450 17.62 8.23 7.18
N GLU A 451 16.53 9.00 7.24
CA GLU A 451 16.51 10.35 6.66
C GLU A 451 17.57 11.27 7.29
N GLU A 452 17.77 11.20 8.61
CA GLU A 452 18.78 11.97 9.36
C GLU A 452 20.21 11.59 8.98
N LYS A 453 20.50 10.30 8.79
CA LYS A 453 21.87 9.77 8.60
C LYS A 453 22.30 9.70 7.14
N ILE A 454 21.41 9.28 6.24
CA ILE A 454 21.73 9.04 4.82
C ILE A 454 20.95 9.94 3.87
N GLY A 455 19.94 10.67 4.34
CA GLY A 455 19.21 11.69 3.60
C GLY A 455 17.77 11.31 3.25
N LYS A 456 16.91 12.33 3.11
CA LYS A 456 15.45 12.21 2.92
C LYS A 456 15.01 11.24 1.81
N ASN A 457 15.68 11.28 0.66
CA ASN A 457 15.33 10.46 -0.51
C ASN A 457 16.16 9.18 -0.61
N GLU A 458 16.94 8.84 0.43
CA GLU A 458 17.75 7.62 0.52
C GLU A 458 17.18 6.60 1.53
N ALA A 459 16.14 7.00 2.28
CA ALA A 459 15.50 6.14 3.27
C ALA A 459 14.55 5.12 2.62
N ALA A 460 14.71 3.86 2.99
CA ALA A 460 13.77 2.79 2.67
C ALA A 460 13.78 1.71 3.75
N LEU A 461 12.60 1.15 4.01
CA LEU A 461 12.39 0.00 4.89
C LEU A 461 11.97 -1.24 4.10
N PHE A 462 11.87 -2.36 4.82
CA PHE A 462 11.10 -3.54 4.43
C PHE A 462 10.16 -3.90 5.60
N ALA A 463 9.04 -3.18 5.73
CA ALA A 463 8.15 -3.18 6.88
C ALA A 463 7.07 -4.28 6.82
N ARG A 464 6.93 -5.06 7.90
CA ARG A 464 5.89 -6.10 7.99
C ARG A 464 4.56 -5.58 8.52
N SER A 465 4.57 -4.69 9.50
CA SER A 465 3.36 -4.14 10.12
C SER A 465 3.13 -2.68 9.73
N ALA A 466 1.85 -2.26 9.71
CA ALA A 466 1.46 -0.88 9.43
C ALA A 466 0.07 -0.55 10.03
N THR A 467 -0.22 0.74 10.14
CA THR A 467 -1.56 1.29 10.32
C THR A 467 -1.71 2.55 9.45
N ALA A 468 -2.82 3.30 9.57
CA ALA A 468 -2.99 4.55 8.81
C ALA A 468 -1.83 5.54 9.09
N GLY A 469 -1.27 6.12 8.03
CA GLY A 469 -0.05 6.93 8.07
C GLY A 469 1.24 6.11 7.86
N GLY A 470 1.21 4.79 8.06
CA GLY A 470 2.36 3.91 7.83
C GLY A 470 2.87 3.94 6.38
N GLN A 471 2.02 4.30 5.41
CA GLN A 471 2.43 4.41 4.00
C GLN A 471 3.56 5.41 3.76
N GLN A 472 3.79 6.36 4.68
CA GLN A 472 4.87 7.35 4.61
C GLN A 472 6.26 6.71 4.72
N PHE A 473 6.36 5.48 5.23
CA PHE A 473 7.62 4.79 5.51
C PHE A 473 7.79 3.53 4.64
N PRO A 474 7.82 3.66 3.30
CA PRO A 474 7.98 2.51 2.41
C PRO A 474 9.36 1.85 2.61
N VAL A 475 9.51 0.57 2.30
CA VAL A 475 8.59 -0.31 1.53
C VAL A 475 7.89 -1.30 2.46
N HIS A 476 6.68 -1.71 2.10
CA HIS A 476 5.91 -2.70 2.88
C HIS A 476 5.99 -4.08 2.21
N TRP A 477 6.17 -5.14 2.99
CA TRP A 477 6.29 -6.52 2.49
C TRP A 477 5.15 -7.42 2.98
N GLY A 478 4.69 -8.33 2.12
CA GLY A 478 3.49 -9.17 2.28
C GLY A 478 3.42 -10.12 3.47
N GLY A 479 4.51 -10.36 4.19
CA GLY A 479 4.55 -11.32 5.28
C GLY A 479 4.85 -12.76 4.82
N ASP A 480 4.70 -13.70 5.76
CA ASP A 480 5.16 -15.08 5.62
C ASP A 480 4.16 -15.93 4.83
N CYS A 481 4.43 -16.11 3.53
CA CYS A 481 3.58 -16.87 2.61
C CYS A 481 4.09 -18.31 2.35
N SER A 482 3.20 -19.19 1.91
CA SER A 482 3.54 -20.57 1.56
C SER A 482 4.08 -20.69 0.13
N SER A 483 4.93 -21.68 -0.12
CA SER A 483 5.51 -21.96 -1.44
C SER A 483 4.55 -22.68 -2.42
N THR A 484 3.31 -22.16 -2.62
CA THR A 484 2.31 -22.72 -3.55
C THR A 484 1.64 -21.64 -4.42
N TYR A 485 0.97 -22.05 -5.50
CA TYR A 485 0.25 -21.12 -6.39
C TYR A 485 -0.92 -20.42 -5.68
N GLU A 486 -1.62 -21.11 -4.78
CA GLU A 486 -2.73 -20.54 -4.01
C GLU A 486 -2.24 -19.41 -3.11
N SER A 487 -1.09 -19.61 -2.45
CA SER A 487 -0.48 -18.59 -1.60
C SER A 487 0.16 -17.46 -2.41
N MET A 488 0.64 -17.74 -3.63
CA MET A 488 1.01 -16.69 -4.57
C MET A 488 -0.21 -15.82 -4.95
N ALA A 489 -1.37 -16.43 -5.15
CA ALA A 489 -2.61 -15.71 -5.48
C ALA A 489 -3.15 -14.90 -4.28
N GLU A 490 -3.11 -15.43 -3.06
CA GLU A 490 -3.51 -14.68 -1.86
C GLU A 490 -2.55 -13.52 -1.55
N SER A 491 -1.24 -13.71 -1.81
CA SER A 491 -0.25 -12.63 -1.72
C SER A 491 -0.58 -11.49 -2.68
N LEU A 492 -0.92 -11.80 -3.93
CA LEU A 492 -1.37 -10.77 -4.89
C LEU A 492 -2.62 -10.03 -4.38
N ARG A 493 -3.62 -10.73 -3.83
CA ARG A 493 -4.78 -10.07 -3.21
C ARG A 493 -4.38 -9.14 -2.07
N GLY A 494 -3.40 -9.53 -1.26
CA GLY A 494 -2.80 -8.70 -0.21
C GLY A 494 -2.23 -7.40 -0.78
N GLY A 495 -1.34 -7.50 -1.77
CA GLY A 495 -0.73 -6.35 -2.45
C GLY A 495 -1.75 -5.39 -3.07
N LEU A 496 -2.76 -5.93 -3.77
CA LEU A 496 -3.85 -5.13 -4.34
C LEU A 496 -4.69 -4.43 -3.26
N SER A 497 -5.04 -5.15 -2.18
CA SER A 497 -5.82 -4.59 -1.07
C SER A 497 -5.06 -3.48 -0.35
N LEU A 498 -3.75 -3.65 -0.15
CA LEU A 498 -2.88 -2.66 0.47
C LEU A 498 -2.72 -1.41 -0.41
N GLY A 499 -2.56 -1.59 -1.73
CA GLY A 499 -2.54 -0.49 -2.69
C GLY A 499 -3.83 0.34 -2.68
N LEU A 500 -5.00 -0.32 -2.60
CA LEU A 500 -6.30 0.35 -2.41
C LEU A 500 -6.51 0.92 -0.99
N SER A 501 -5.50 0.82 -0.12
CA SER A 501 -5.48 1.38 1.23
C SER A 501 -4.46 2.51 1.39
N GLY A 502 -3.93 3.05 0.29
CA GLY A 502 -3.07 4.25 0.26
C GLY A 502 -1.56 4.00 0.23
N PHE A 503 -1.12 2.74 0.10
CA PHE A 503 0.30 2.39 0.09
C PHE A 503 0.84 2.33 -1.34
N GLY A 504 1.91 3.09 -1.61
CA GLY A 504 2.48 3.21 -2.95
C GLY A 504 3.30 2.01 -3.41
N PHE A 505 3.97 1.34 -2.46
CA PHE A 505 5.04 0.37 -2.71
C PHE A 505 4.83 -0.89 -1.89
N TRP A 506 4.94 -2.04 -2.56
CA TRP A 506 4.74 -3.36 -1.98
C TRP A 506 5.75 -4.37 -2.53
N SER A 507 6.18 -5.28 -1.65
CA SER A 507 7.02 -6.43 -1.94
C SER A 507 6.42 -7.72 -1.38
N HIS A 508 6.94 -8.85 -1.84
CA HIS A 508 6.62 -10.20 -1.39
C HIS A 508 7.83 -11.09 -1.63
N ASP A 509 7.86 -12.23 -0.93
CA ASP A 509 8.95 -13.18 -1.07
C ASP A 509 8.72 -14.09 -2.26
N ILE A 510 9.59 -13.94 -3.26
CA ILE A 510 9.55 -14.73 -4.47
C ILE A 510 9.73 -16.21 -4.11
N SER A 511 8.78 -17.00 -4.61
CA SER A 511 8.60 -18.44 -4.37
C SER A 511 8.05 -18.82 -3.00
N GLY A 512 7.64 -17.86 -2.18
CA GLY A 512 7.14 -18.14 -0.83
C GLY A 512 8.24 -18.25 0.22
N PHE A 513 7.84 -18.02 1.48
CA PHE A 513 8.69 -18.09 2.66
C PHE A 513 8.73 -19.52 3.22
N GLU A 514 7.56 -20.10 3.49
CA GLU A 514 7.42 -21.42 4.09
C GLU A 514 7.67 -22.54 3.07
N ASN A 515 8.42 -23.57 3.50
CA ASN A 515 8.87 -24.70 2.67
C ASN A 515 9.77 -24.30 1.49
N THR A 516 10.15 -25.28 0.67
CA THR A 516 10.88 -25.06 -0.59
C THR A 516 9.92 -25.24 -1.76
N ALA A 517 9.80 -24.24 -2.62
CA ALA A 517 8.97 -24.31 -3.82
C ALA A 517 9.45 -25.38 -4.79
N THR A 518 8.53 -25.92 -5.60
CA THR A 518 8.92 -26.62 -6.82
C THR A 518 9.49 -25.62 -7.83
N PRO A 519 10.38 -26.04 -8.77
CA PRO A 519 10.96 -25.12 -9.74
C PRO A 519 9.93 -24.35 -10.57
N ASP A 520 8.77 -24.95 -10.90
CA ASP A 520 7.71 -24.26 -11.64
C ASP A 520 7.07 -23.12 -10.83
N VAL A 521 6.75 -23.34 -9.56
CA VAL A 521 6.24 -22.28 -8.66
C VAL A 521 7.29 -21.18 -8.53
N TYR A 522 8.56 -21.53 -8.31
CA TYR A 522 9.66 -20.57 -8.24
C TYR A 522 9.71 -19.69 -9.50
N LYS A 523 9.76 -20.30 -10.69
CA LYS A 523 9.83 -19.57 -11.97
C LYS A 523 8.63 -18.65 -12.20
N ARG A 524 7.40 -19.11 -11.93
CA ARG A 524 6.20 -18.26 -12.06
C ARG A 524 6.19 -17.11 -11.07
N TRP A 525 6.65 -17.34 -9.86
CA TRP A 525 6.72 -16.30 -8.85
C TRP A 525 7.83 -15.29 -9.14
N VAL A 526 8.94 -15.68 -9.78
CA VAL A 526 9.96 -14.73 -10.29
C VAL A 526 9.33 -13.76 -11.28
N GLN A 527 8.53 -14.25 -12.24
CA GLN A 527 7.83 -13.36 -13.19
C GLN A 527 6.97 -12.32 -12.47
N PHE A 528 6.18 -12.76 -11.48
CA PHE A 528 5.34 -11.88 -10.67
C PHE A 528 6.15 -10.90 -9.81
N GLY A 529 7.15 -11.40 -9.09
CA GLY A 529 7.96 -10.62 -8.16
C GLY A 529 8.77 -9.54 -8.84
N LEU A 530 9.32 -9.80 -10.02
CA LEU A 530 10.10 -8.81 -10.77
C LEU A 530 9.22 -7.84 -11.56
N LEU A 531 7.91 -8.11 -11.65
CA LEU A 531 6.90 -7.17 -12.13
C LEU A 531 6.08 -6.54 -10.98
N SER A 532 6.61 -6.62 -9.75
CA SER A 532 6.13 -5.87 -8.59
C SER A 532 7.05 -4.69 -8.30
N SER A 533 6.60 -3.72 -7.47
CA SER A 533 7.43 -2.53 -7.19
C SER A 533 8.81 -2.91 -6.60
N HIS A 534 8.83 -3.82 -5.63
CA HIS A 534 10.04 -4.26 -4.93
C HIS A 534 10.10 -5.78 -4.87
N SER A 535 11.30 -6.34 -5.01
CA SER A 535 11.48 -7.75 -5.36
C SER A 535 12.53 -8.42 -4.49
N ARG A 536 12.15 -9.45 -3.73
CA ARG A 536 13.04 -10.13 -2.79
C ARG A 536 12.99 -11.65 -2.92
N LEU A 537 14.16 -12.27 -2.89
CA LEU A 537 14.37 -13.71 -2.76
C LEU A 537 14.67 -14.05 -1.29
N HIS A 538 13.65 -14.54 -0.58
CA HIS A 538 13.73 -14.86 0.85
C HIS A 538 12.97 -16.15 1.17
N GLY A 539 13.54 -16.97 2.05
CA GLY A 539 12.97 -18.25 2.44
C GLY A 539 13.19 -18.54 3.92
N SER A 540 12.43 -19.50 4.44
CA SER A 540 12.52 -19.94 5.83
C SER A 540 13.76 -20.83 6.07
N THR A 541 13.66 -22.11 5.73
CA THR A 541 14.71 -23.14 5.99
C THR A 541 15.63 -23.42 4.80
N SER A 542 15.45 -22.72 3.68
CA SER A 542 16.23 -22.93 2.46
C SER A 542 16.52 -21.64 1.71
N TYR A 543 17.65 -21.62 1.02
CA TYR A 543 18.08 -20.51 0.17
C TYR A 543 17.20 -20.35 -1.06
N ARG A 544 17.14 -19.12 -1.59
CA ARG A 544 16.32 -18.75 -2.76
C ARG A 544 17.14 -18.40 -3.99
N VAL A 545 18.40 -18.82 -4.05
CA VAL A 545 19.20 -18.66 -5.27
C VAL A 545 18.72 -19.63 -6.37
N PRO A 546 18.63 -19.20 -7.63
CA PRO A 546 17.90 -19.94 -8.67
C PRO A 546 18.51 -21.30 -9.02
N TRP A 547 19.84 -21.44 -8.92
CA TRP A 547 20.53 -22.69 -9.28
C TRP A 547 20.27 -23.86 -8.30
N LEU A 548 19.59 -23.60 -7.17
CA LEU A 548 19.10 -24.67 -6.31
C LEU A 548 17.78 -25.29 -6.80
N PHE A 549 17.11 -24.66 -7.77
CA PHE A 549 15.87 -25.14 -8.36
C PHE A 549 16.14 -25.87 -9.68
N ASP A 550 16.59 -25.14 -10.71
CA ASP A 550 17.08 -25.69 -11.99
C ASP A 550 17.79 -24.59 -12.83
N GLU A 551 18.44 -24.97 -13.93
CA GLU A 551 19.11 -24.01 -14.82
C GLU A 551 18.13 -23.05 -15.51
N GLU A 552 16.90 -23.50 -15.81
CA GLU A 552 15.87 -22.63 -16.39
C GLU A 552 15.47 -21.52 -15.39
N SER A 553 15.51 -21.78 -14.08
CA SER A 553 15.27 -20.78 -13.05
C SER A 553 16.34 -19.69 -13.04
N VAL A 554 17.59 -20.04 -13.39
CA VAL A 554 18.67 -19.06 -13.57
C VAL A 554 18.34 -18.14 -14.74
N ASP A 555 17.88 -18.70 -15.87
CA ASP A 555 17.48 -17.92 -17.04
C ASP A 555 16.29 -17.00 -16.74
N VAL A 556 15.27 -17.50 -16.05
CA VAL A 556 14.07 -16.72 -15.70
C VAL A 556 14.43 -15.55 -14.77
N VAL A 557 15.25 -15.77 -13.75
CA VAL A 557 15.74 -14.67 -12.89
C VAL A 557 16.54 -13.66 -13.69
N ARG A 558 17.43 -14.12 -14.59
CA ARG A 558 18.24 -13.24 -15.44
C ARG A 558 17.37 -12.32 -16.28
N ASP A 559 16.44 -12.91 -17.03
CA ASP A 559 15.63 -12.19 -17.99
C ASP A 559 14.75 -11.15 -17.32
N PHE A 560 14.04 -11.54 -16.26
CA PHE A 560 13.09 -10.66 -15.60
C PHE A 560 13.79 -9.59 -14.74
N THR A 561 14.99 -9.87 -14.20
CA THR A 561 15.76 -8.83 -13.49
C THR A 561 16.28 -7.80 -14.47
N LYS A 562 16.81 -8.25 -15.61
CA LYS A 562 17.24 -7.36 -16.69
C LYS A 562 16.09 -6.55 -17.26
N LEU A 563 14.93 -7.18 -17.46
CA LEU A 563 13.71 -6.49 -17.90
C LEU A 563 13.29 -5.41 -16.90
N LYS A 564 13.24 -5.72 -15.60
CA LYS A 564 12.85 -4.73 -14.59
C LYS A 564 13.81 -3.54 -14.57
N ASN A 565 15.11 -3.82 -14.61
CA ASN A 565 16.15 -2.79 -14.65
C ASN A 565 16.03 -1.90 -15.90
N SER A 566 15.73 -2.46 -17.08
CA SER A 566 15.54 -1.65 -18.29
C SER A 566 14.23 -0.85 -18.26
N LEU A 567 13.22 -1.27 -17.51
CA LEU A 567 11.97 -0.52 -17.36
C LEU A 567 12.05 0.61 -16.32
N MET A 568 13.17 0.78 -15.63
CA MET A 568 13.29 1.79 -14.57
C MET A 568 12.91 3.22 -14.96
N PRO A 569 13.16 3.74 -16.18
CA PRO A 569 12.66 5.06 -16.55
C PRO A 569 11.13 5.19 -16.45
N TYR A 570 10.40 4.16 -16.89
CA TYR A 570 8.94 4.08 -16.73
C TYR A 570 8.53 3.84 -15.27
N LEU A 571 9.18 2.89 -14.59
CA LEU A 571 8.82 2.51 -13.21
C LEU A 571 9.08 3.64 -12.22
N TYR A 572 10.18 4.38 -12.36
CA TYR A 572 10.51 5.47 -11.44
C TYR A 572 9.61 6.70 -11.65
N ASN A 573 9.15 6.95 -12.88
CA ASN A 573 8.08 7.92 -13.12
C ASN A 573 6.75 7.49 -12.46
N SER A 574 6.40 6.20 -12.52
CA SER A 574 5.24 5.69 -11.77
C SER A 574 5.43 5.76 -10.25
N ALA A 575 6.66 5.59 -9.75
CA ALA A 575 6.97 5.74 -8.33
C ALA A 575 6.79 7.20 -7.87
N GLN A 576 7.21 8.16 -8.69
CA GLN A 576 6.94 9.57 -8.43
C GLN A 576 5.43 9.86 -8.39
N GLU A 577 4.64 9.27 -9.29
CA GLU A 577 3.18 9.39 -9.23
C GLU A 577 2.62 8.85 -7.90
N SER A 578 3.15 7.73 -7.39
CA SER A 578 2.79 7.20 -6.07
C SER A 578 3.10 8.18 -4.94
N THR A 579 4.24 8.87 -4.98
CA THR A 579 4.62 9.85 -3.96
C THR A 579 3.79 11.13 -4.05
N VAL A 580 3.50 11.63 -5.25
CA VAL A 580 2.76 12.88 -5.44
C VAL A 580 1.26 12.69 -5.23
N LYS A 581 0.69 11.62 -5.80
CA LYS A 581 -0.77 11.39 -5.83
C LYS A 581 -1.23 10.24 -4.93
N GLY A 582 -0.35 9.45 -4.33
CA GLY A 582 -0.76 8.31 -3.50
C GLY A 582 -1.36 7.14 -4.30
N ILE A 583 -1.16 7.09 -5.61
CA ILE A 583 -1.65 6.02 -6.48
C ILE A 583 -0.64 4.87 -6.45
N PRO A 584 -1.01 3.63 -6.12
CA PRO A 584 -0.06 2.52 -6.04
C PRO A 584 0.58 2.20 -7.40
N MET A 585 1.79 1.65 -7.39
CA MET A 585 2.40 1.13 -8.62
C MET A 585 1.70 -0.14 -9.10
N MET A 586 1.35 -1.04 -8.19
CA MET A 586 0.54 -2.22 -8.47
C MET A 586 -0.93 -1.87 -8.24
N ARG A 587 -1.69 -1.72 -9.31
CA ARG A 587 -3.05 -1.18 -9.29
C ARG A 587 -4.05 -2.29 -9.60
N ALA A 588 -5.05 -2.41 -8.74
CA ALA A 588 -6.23 -3.21 -9.07
C ALA A 588 -6.90 -2.64 -10.33
N MET A 589 -7.41 -3.52 -11.19
CA MET A 589 -7.98 -3.12 -12.49
C MET A 589 -9.08 -2.06 -12.36
N VAL A 590 -9.90 -2.12 -11.30
CA VAL A 590 -10.96 -1.14 -11.00
C VAL A 590 -10.45 0.29 -10.79
N LEU A 591 -9.17 0.48 -10.46
CA LEU A 591 -8.57 1.80 -10.26
C LEU A 591 -8.31 2.53 -11.58
N ASP A 592 -7.92 1.79 -12.62
CA ASP A 592 -7.63 2.34 -13.95
C ASP A 592 -8.83 2.29 -14.91
N PHE A 593 -9.81 1.42 -14.63
CA PHE A 593 -11.01 1.20 -15.46
C PHE A 593 -12.29 1.15 -14.62
N PRO A 594 -12.59 2.19 -13.80
CA PRO A 594 -13.74 2.20 -12.90
C PRO A 594 -15.11 2.15 -13.61
N GLU A 595 -15.16 2.52 -14.89
CA GLU A 595 -16.32 2.45 -15.76
C GLU A 595 -16.61 1.04 -16.31
N ASP A 596 -15.64 0.12 -16.24
CA ASP A 596 -15.76 -1.24 -16.73
C ASP A 596 -16.11 -2.21 -15.60
N PRO A 597 -17.38 -2.69 -15.50
CA PRO A 597 -17.81 -3.56 -14.43
C PRO A 597 -17.14 -4.95 -14.46
N ALA A 598 -16.55 -5.37 -15.58
CA ALA A 598 -15.79 -6.62 -15.66
C ALA A 598 -14.52 -6.58 -14.79
N THR A 599 -14.07 -5.38 -14.40
CA THR A 599 -12.84 -5.20 -13.62
C THR A 599 -13.04 -5.26 -12.11
N TYR A 600 -14.29 -5.18 -11.64
CA TYR A 600 -14.60 -4.95 -10.22
C TYR A 600 -14.17 -6.09 -9.30
N SER A 601 -14.09 -7.31 -9.80
CA SER A 601 -13.69 -8.48 -9.00
C SER A 601 -12.39 -9.13 -9.47
N LEU A 602 -11.63 -8.49 -10.39
CA LEU A 602 -10.38 -9.06 -10.90
C LEU A 602 -9.29 -8.96 -9.84
N ASP A 603 -8.72 -10.11 -9.47
CA ASP A 603 -7.71 -10.22 -8.42
C ASP A 603 -6.52 -11.13 -8.78
N THR A 604 -6.48 -11.62 -10.02
CA THR A 604 -5.41 -12.45 -10.60
C THR A 604 -4.58 -11.71 -11.67
N GLN A 605 -4.78 -10.40 -11.78
CA GLN A 605 -4.08 -9.50 -12.71
C GLN A 605 -4.10 -8.07 -12.17
N TYR A 606 -3.23 -7.22 -12.68
CA TYR A 606 -3.10 -5.84 -12.24
C TYR A 606 -2.52 -4.94 -13.33
N MET A 607 -2.73 -3.62 -13.19
CA MET A 607 -1.92 -2.63 -13.91
C MET A 607 -0.65 -2.34 -13.10
N PHE A 608 0.49 -2.30 -13.76
CA PHE A 608 1.79 -1.90 -13.22
C PHE A 608 2.17 -0.54 -13.79
N GLY A 609 1.91 0.52 -13.01
CA GLY A 609 1.79 1.87 -13.55
C GLY A 609 0.50 2.04 -14.36
N ASP A 610 0.48 2.99 -15.29
CA ASP A 610 -0.71 3.38 -16.07
C ASP A 610 -0.88 2.60 -17.39
N SER A 611 0.18 2.00 -17.90
CA SER A 611 0.21 1.45 -19.27
C SER A 611 0.48 -0.04 -19.39
N ILE A 612 1.02 -0.71 -18.36
CA ILE A 612 1.38 -2.13 -18.41
C ILE A 612 0.36 -2.95 -17.61
N LEU A 613 -0.31 -3.91 -18.22
CA LEU A 613 -1.12 -4.92 -17.54
C LEU A 613 -0.31 -6.20 -17.37
N VAL A 614 -0.29 -6.77 -16.18
CA VAL A 614 0.40 -8.04 -15.88
C VAL A 614 -0.62 -9.05 -15.35
N ALA A 615 -0.65 -10.25 -15.93
CA ALA A 615 -1.43 -11.38 -15.42
C ALA A 615 -0.49 -12.54 -15.05
N PRO A 616 -0.12 -12.70 -13.77
CA PRO A 616 0.66 -13.84 -13.32
C PRO A 616 0.00 -15.19 -13.64
N ILE A 617 0.81 -16.23 -13.75
CA ILE A 617 0.37 -17.58 -14.12
C ILE A 617 0.44 -18.47 -12.88
N PHE A 618 -0.70 -19.05 -12.50
CA PHE A 618 -0.87 -19.80 -11.25
C PHE A 618 -0.92 -21.32 -11.47
N ASN A 619 -0.15 -21.83 -12.44
CA ASN A 619 0.00 -23.26 -12.70
C ASN A 619 1.28 -23.55 -13.48
N LYS A 620 1.64 -24.83 -13.50
CA LYS A 620 2.82 -25.34 -14.18
C LYS A 620 2.67 -25.34 -15.70
N GLU A 621 1.48 -25.65 -16.20
CA GLU A 621 1.18 -25.85 -17.63
C GLU A 621 1.34 -24.57 -18.45
N GLY A 622 1.27 -23.40 -17.80
CA GLY A 622 1.37 -22.10 -18.47
C GLY A 622 0.04 -21.50 -18.88
N ASP A 623 -1.08 -22.14 -18.51
CA ASP A 623 -2.41 -21.70 -18.87
C ASP A 623 -2.81 -20.46 -18.07
N VAL A 624 -3.32 -19.43 -18.74
CA VAL A 624 -3.77 -18.21 -18.08
C VAL A 624 -5.04 -17.69 -18.70
N THR A 625 -5.96 -17.23 -17.84
CA THR A 625 -7.16 -16.52 -18.25
C THR A 625 -7.16 -15.15 -17.60
N TYR A 626 -7.24 -14.10 -18.40
CA TYR A 626 -7.20 -12.72 -17.94
C TYR A 626 -8.14 -11.85 -18.78
N TYR A 627 -8.59 -10.74 -18.24
CA TYR A 627 -9.44 -9.76 -18.91
C TYR A 627 -8.60 -8.61 -19.47
N LEU A 628 -8.91 -8.21 -20.70
CA LEU A 628 -8.40 -6.97 -21.28
C LEU A 628 -9.56 -6.00 -21.45
N PRO A 629 -9.47 -4.77 -20.91
CA PRO A 629 -10.38 -3.67 -21.24
C PRO A 629 -10.35 -3.36 -22.74
N GLU A 630 -11.31 -2.56 -23.22
CA GLU A 630 -11.41 -2.20 -24.63
C GLU A 630 -10.10 -1.63 -25.21
N GLY A 631 -9.77 -2.03 -26.44
CA GLY A 631 -8.58 -1.59 -27.15
C GLY A 631 -7.76 -2.74 -27.74
N THR A 632 -6.79 -2.40 -28.58
CA THR A 632 -5.80 -3.35 -29.08
C THR A 632 -4.56 -3.29 -28.20
N TRP A 633 -4.34 -4.34 -27.42
CA TRP A 633 -3.21 -4.45 -26.50
C TRP A 633 -2.06 -5.18 -27.17
N THR A 634 -0.83 -4.83 -26.83
CA THR A 634 0.37 -5.49 -27.37
C THR A 634 1.18 -6.12 -26.24
N ASN A 635 1.46 -7.42 -26.32
CA ASN A 635 2.34 -8.07 -25.35
C ASN A 635 3.77 -7.52 -25.51
N PHE A 636 4.33 -6.98 -24.42
CA PHE A 636 5.65 -6.35 -24.43
C PHE A 636 6.77 -7.33 -24.77
N LEU A 637 6.64 -8.59 -24.33
CA LEU A 637 7.66 -9.63 -24.47
C LEU A 637 7.62 -10.30 -25.83
N THR A 638 6.41 -10.57 -26.37
CA THR A 638 6.25 -11.33 -27.61
C THR A 638 5.92 -10.48 -28.84
N GLY A 639 5.45 -9.24 -28.64
CA GLY A 639 4.95 -8.38 -29.71
C GLY A 639 3.54 -8.75 -30.22
N ASN A 640 2.92 -9.81 -29.69
CA ASN A 640 1.59 -10.25 -30.11
C ASN A 640 0.53 -9.20 -29.77
N LYS A 641 -0.34 -8.90 -30.74
CA LYS A 641 -1.49 -8.00 -30.54
C LYS A 641 -2.73 -8.79 -30.18
N VAL A 642 -3.47 -8.31 -29.18
CA VAL A 642 -4.70 -8.96 -28.67
C VAL A 642 -5.80 -7.92 -28.53
N GLN A 643 -6.97 -8.20 -29.10
CA GLN A 643 -8.15 -7.35 -28.94
C GLN A 643 -8.82 -7.58 -27.58
N GLY A 644 -9.00 -6.49 -26.83
CA GLY A 644 -9.67 -6.45 -25.54
C GLY A 644 -11.19 -6.27 -25.61
N GLY A 645 -11.78 -5.86 -24.49
CA GLY A 645 -13.22 -5.92 -24.21
C GLY A 645 -13.70 -7.34 -23.87
N ARG A 646 -12.79 -8.23 -23.45
CA ARG A 646 -13.08 -9.66 -23.23
C ARG A 646 -12.03 -10.35 -22.36
N PHE A 647 -12.41 -11.51 -21.83
CA PHE A 647 -11.46 -12.49 -21.31
C PHE A 647 -10.70 -13.16 -22.47
N VAL A 648 -9.41 -13.38 -22.25
CA VAL A 648 -8.46 -14.00 -23.16
C VAL A 648 -7.88 -15.22 -22.45
N ARG A 649 -7.71 -16.32 -23.19
CA ARG A 649 -7.01 -17.51 -22.72
C ARG A 649 -5.77 -17.74 -23.56
N GLU A 650 -4.62 -17.84 -22.90
CA GLU A 650 -3.32 -18.05 -23.54
C GLU A 650 -2.54 -19.13 -22.80
N ASN A 651 -1.46 -19.59 -23.41
CA ASN A 651 -0.49 -20.49 -22.79
C ASN A 651 0.91 -19.92 -22.98
N HIS A 652 1.70 -19.91 -21.91
CA HIS A 652 3.05 -19.35 -21.89
C HIS A 652 4.05 -20.30 -21.25
N ASN A 653 5.27 -20.34 -21.79
CA ASN A 653 6.41 -20.96 -21.10
C ASN A 653 6.89 -20.10 -19.91
N PHE A 654 7.95 -20.51 -19.20
CA PHE A 654 8.46 -19.79 -18.04
C PHE A 654 9.21 -18.47 -18.38
N ARG A 655 9.46 -18.18 -19.64
CA ARG A 655 10.13 -16.94 -20.09
C ARG A 655 9.16 -15.86 -20.58
N THR A 656 7.87 -16.15 -20.62
CA THR A 656 6.83 -15.19 -21.02
C THR A 656 5.61 -15.28 -20.11
N LEU A 657 4.79 -14.24 -20.11
CA LEU A 657 3.47 -14.16 -19.51
C LEU A 657 2.67 -13.05 -20.22
N PRO A 658 1.37 -12.89 -19.93
CA PRO A 658 0.64 -11.69 -20.35
C PRO A 658 1.20 -10.45 -19.66
N MET A 659 2.02 -9.70 -20.40
CA MET A 659 2.51 -8.37 -20.05
C MET A 659 2.04 -7.42 -21.16
N MET A 660 0.81 -6.95 -21.04
CA MET A 660 0.06 -6.31 -22.12
C MET A 660 0.15 -4.79 -22.00
N ILE A 661 0.62 -4.13 -23.06
CA ILE A 661 0.70 -2.67 -23.13
C ILE A 661 -0.61 -2.11 -23.66
N LYS A 662 -1.17 -1.15 -22.91
CA LYS A 662 -2.38 -0.40 -23.25
C LYS A 662 -2.16 0.38 -24.56
N PRO A 663 -3.15 0.44 -25.47
CA PRO A 663 -3.03 1.26 -26.68
C PRO A 663 -2.83 2.75 -26.35
N ASN A 664 -2.23 3.50 -27.27
CA ASN A 664 -1.85 4.91 -27.11
C ASN A 664 -0.82 5.14 -25.98
N SER A 665 0.06 4.18 -25.74
CA SER A 665 1.12 4.31 -24.72
C SER A 665 2.49 4.55 -25.35
N LEU A 666 3.33 5.30 -24.63
CA LEU A 666 4.74 5.48 -24.92
C LEU A 666 5.55 5.04 -23.69
N ILE A 667 6.25 3.92 -23.79
CA ILE A 667 6.98 3.32 -22.66
C ILE A 667 8.46 3.69 -22.75
N ALA A 668 9.01 4.32 -21.71
CA ALA A 668 10.44 4.59 -21.62
C ALA A 668 11.22 3.37 -21.13
N VAL A 669 12.17 2.91 -21.95
CA VAL A 669 13.05 1.78 -21.70
C VAL A 669 14.48 2.28 -21.69
N GLY A 670 15.19 2.08 -20.58
CA GLY A 670 16.55 2.57 -20.38
C GLY A 670 17.60 1.76 -21.13
N ALA A 671 18.77 2.39 -21.29
CA ALA A 671 19.89 1.84 -22.05
C ALA A 671 20.63 0.69 -21.34
N THR A 672 20.41 0.50 -20.04
CA THR A 672 21.03 -0.58 -19.26
C THR A 672 20.00 -1.48 -18.61
N ASN A 673 20.40 -2.72 -18.39
CA ASN A 673 19.62 -3.74 -17.69
C ASN A 673 20.42 -4.38 -16.53
N SER A 674 21.62 -3.89 -16.23
CA SER A 674 22.51 -4.49 -15.23
C SER A 674 22.31 -3.96 -13.82
N LYS A 675 21.59 -2.86 -13.64
CA LYS A 675 21.25 -2.26 -12.34
C LYS A 675 20.04 -1.33 -12.46
N PRO A 676 19.32 -1.02 -11.37
CA PRO A 676 18.13 -0.18 -11.41
C PRO A 676 18.41 1.33 -11.29
N ASP A 677 19.60 1.73 -10.83
CA ASP A 677 19.98 3.09 -10.48
C ASP A 677 21.06 3.63 -11.46
N TYR A 678 20.59 4.19 -12.56
CA TYR A 678 21.43 4.78 -13.61
C TYR A 678 20.84 6.10 -14.10
N ASP A 679 21.48 6.72 -15.09
CA ASP A 679 20.95 7.90 -15.76
C ASP A 679 19.82 7.49 -16.71
N PHE A 680 18.57 7.65 -16.26
CA PHE A 680 17.39 7.17 -16.97
C PHE A 680 17.13 7.85 -18.32
N ALA A 681 17.55 9.11 -18.48
CA ALA A 681 17.32 9.87 -19.70
C ALA A 681 18.43 9.67 -20.74
N ASN A 682 19.61 9.18 -20.34
CA ASN A 682 20.70 8.92 -21.27
C ASN A 682 20.43 7.68 -22.13
N GLU A 683 20.39 7.87 -23.45
CA GLU A 683 20.17 6.82 -24.45
C GLU A 683 18.84 6.06 -24.27
N VAL A 684 17.84 6.72 -23.67
CA VAL A 684 16.52 6.12 -23.46
C VAL A 684 15.83 5.80 -24.79
N SER A 685 15.22 4.63 -24.85
CA SER A 685 14.41 4.15 -25.96
C SER A 685 12.93 4.29 -25.61
N LEU A 686 12.17 5.02 -26.42
CA LEU A 686 10.75 5.27 -26.21
C LEU A 686 9.92 4.36 -27.11
N HIS A 687 9.19 3.41 -26.55
CA HIS A 687 8.46 2.40 -27.30
C HIS A 687 6.99 2.83 -27.48
N LEU A 688 6.59 3.14 -28.71
CA LEU A 688 5.24 3.59 -29.04
C LEU A 688 4.34 2.40 -29.42
N PHE A 689 3.17 2.29 -28.79
CA PHE A 689 2.23 1.18 -28.99
C PHE A 689 0.86 1.65 -29.44
N GLU A 690 0.37 1.09 -30.56
CA GLU A 690 -1.01 1.22 -31.08
C GLU A 690 -1.61 2.64 -30.94
N LEU A 691 -0.85 3.68 -31.34
CA LEU A 691 -1.33 5.06 -31.30
C LEU A 691 -2.40 5.28 -32.37
N ALA A 692 -3.65 5.44 -31.93
CA ALA A 692 -4.78 5.69 -32.81
C ALA A 692 -4.78 7.12 -33.35
N ASP A 693 -5.48 7.33 -34.47
CA ASP A 693 -5.60 8.64 -35.09
C ASP A 693 -6.31 9.64 -34.16
N GLY A 694 -5.82 10.88 -34.09
CA GLY A 694 -6.30 11.93 -33.21
C GLY A 694 -5.84 11.84 -31.75
N ASN A 695 -5.14 10.77 -31.36
CA ASN A 695 -4.65 10.60 -29.99
C ASN A 695 -3.21 11.07 -29.80
N THR A 696 -2.85 11.29 -28.54
CA THR A 696 -1.48 11.61 -28.10
C THR A 696 -1.02 10.60 -27.06
N ALA A 697 0.18 10.04 -27.25
CA ALA A 697 0.89 9.28 -26.23
C ALA A 697 2.00 10.15 -25.61
N GLN A 698 2.26 9.98 -24.32
CA GLN A 698 3.30 10.72 -23.60
C GLN A 698 4.19 9.77 -22.81
N ALA A 699 5.49 10.08 -22.76
CA ALA A 699 6.42 9.51 -21.80
C ALA A 699 7.12 10.66 -21.05
N VAL A 700 7.23 10.50 -19.73
CA VAL A 700 7.98 11.38 -18.85
C VAL A 700 9.10 10.55 -18.24
N VAL A 701 10.34 11.04 -18.35
CA VAL A 701 11.52 10.46 -17.71
C VAL A 701 12.03 11.46 -16.69
N VAL A 702 12.08 11.01 -15.44
CA VAL A 702 12.64 11.78 -14.33
C VAL A 702 13.98 11.20 -13.92
N ASN A 703 14.84 12.00 -13.29
CA ASN A 703 16.08 11.51 -12.68
C ASN A 703 15.81 10.82 -11.32
N GLN A 704 16.87 10.35 -10.67
CA GLN A 704 16.77 9.69 -9.36
C GLN A 704 16.34 10.63 -8.21
N GLN A 705 16.34 11.94 -8.44
CA GLN A 705 15.82 12.96 -7.53
C GLN A 705 14.37 13.34 -7.87
N ALA A 706 13.73 12.61 -8.80
CA ALA A 706 12.39 12.85 -9.32
C ALA A 706 12.23 14.20 -10.05
N GLU A 707 13.32 14.77 -10.55
CA GLU A 707 13.27 15.95 -11.41
C GLU A 707 13.07 15.53 -12.86
N GLN A 708 12.17 16.21 -13.57
CA GLN A 708 11.86 15.92 -14.97
C GLN A 708 13.04 16.23 -15.89
N GLU A 709 13.57 15.23 -16.58
CA GLU A 709 14.68 15.39 -17.53
C GLU A 709 14.22 15.35 -18.99
N LEU A 710 13.24 14.51 -19.33
CA LEU A 710 12.75 14.37 -20.69
C LEU A 710 11.23 14.17 -20.70
N VAL A 711 10.52 14.92 -21.54
CA VAL A 711 9.10 14.70 -21.85
C VAL A 711 8.93 14.59 -23.35
N VAL A 712 8.36 13.49 -23.80
CA VAL A 712 8.06 13.28 -25.21
C VAL A 712 6.57 13.05 -25.41
N ASN A 713 5.97 13.85 -26.28
CA ASN A 713 4.60 13.71 -26.74
C ASN A 713 4.62 13.25 -28.21
N VAL A 714 3.80 12.26 -28.54
CA VAL A 714 3.61 11.77 -29.90
C VAL A 714 2.14 11.85 -30.25
N THR A 715 1.78 12.73 -31.17
CA THR A 715 0.40 12.90 -31.66
C THR A 715 0.26 12.31 -33.05
N ARG A 716 -0.80 11.54 -33.30
CA ARG A 716 -1.10 11.03 -34.64
C ARG A 716 -2.18 11.87 -35.31
N ASN A 717 -1.87 12.35 -36.52
CA ASN A 717 -2.79 13.05 -37.42
C ASN A 717 -2.82 12.34 -38.78
N GLY A 718 -3.83 11.51 -38.99
CA GLY A 718 -3.94 10.60 -40.12
C GLY A 718 -2.78 9.60 -40.17
N SER A 719 -1.91 9.77 -41.17
CA SER A 719 -0.71 8.96 -41.38
C SER A 719 0.58 9.64 -40.89
N VAL A 720 0.48 10.81 -40.26
CA VAL A 720 1.64 11.54 -39.71
C VAL A 720 1.69 11.38 -38.21
N LEU A 721 2.85 11.00 -37.67
CA LEU A 721 3.18 11.14 -36.26
C LEU A 721 3.99 12.42 -36.06
N GLU A 722 3.48 13.31 -35.22
CA GLU A 722 4.18 14.51 -34.77
C GLU A 722 4.75 14.25 -33.39
N VAL A 723 6.08 14.28 -33.28
CA VAL A 723 6.81 14.08 -32.02
C VAL A 723 7.27 15.43 -31.52
N ARG A 724 7.08 15.71 -30.23
CA ARG A 724 7.62 16.88 -29.53
C ARG A 724 8.37 16.42 -28.29
N ALA A 725 9.61 16.84 -28.16
CA ALA A 725 10.47 16.51 -27.03
C ALA A 725 10.93 17.77 -26.30
N GLU A 726 10.70 17.80 -24.99
CA GLU A 726 11.17 18.83 -24.06
C GLU A 726 12.23 18.22 -23.14
N GLY A 727 13.32 18.94 -22.88
CA GLY A 727 14.45 18.40 -22.10
C GLY A 727 15.36 17.43 -22.87
N ALA A 728 15.31 17.43 -24.21
CA ALA A 728 16.10 16.57 -25.10
C ALA A 728 17.62 16.90 -25.17
N GLY A 729 18.26 17.15 -24.02
CA GLY A 729 19.69 17.42 -23.90
C GLY A 729 20.57 16.17 -24.01
N LYS A 730 20.02 14.99 -23.70
CA LYS A 730 20.69 13.69 -23.82
C LYS A 730 20.15 12.91 -25.04
N PRO A 731 20.93 11.96 -25.61
CA PRO A 731 20.47 11.14 -26.73
C PRO A 731 19.26 10.28 -26.35
N TRP A 732 18.31 10.13 -27.27
CA TRP A 732 17.17 9.22 -27.14
C TRP A 732 16.75 8.71 -28.52
N ASN A 733 16.03 7.59 -28.55
CA ASN A 733 15.43 7.06 -29.76
C ASN A 733 13.98 6.61 -29.48
N MET A 734 13.23 6.32 -30.54
CA MET A 734 11.86 5.85 -30.45
C MET A 734 11.66 4.59 -31.30
N VAL A 735 11.04 3.57 -30.74
CA VAL A 735 10.69 2.33 -31.42
C VAL A 735 9.20 2.36 -31.75
N LEU A 736 8.87 2.28 -33.05
CA LEU A 736 7.51 2.15 -33.54
C LEU A 736 7.11 0.67 -33.52
N ARG A 737 6.51 0.22 -32.41
CA ARG A 737 6.30 -1.22 -32.16
C ARG A 737 5.37 -1.83 -33.22
N GLY A 738 5.86 -2.90 -33.86
CA GLY A 738 5.12 -3.61 -34.90
C GLY A 738 4.96 -2.86 -36.23
N ILE A 739 5.68 -1.76 -36.44
CA ILE A 739 5.74 -1.03 -37.72
C ILE A 739 7.08 -1.34 -38.39
N GLU A 740 7.06 -2.00 -39.55
CA GLU A 740 8.27 -2.50 -40.23
C GLU A 740 8.94 -1.48 -41.15
N SER A 741 8.19 -0.48 -41.62
CA SER A 741 8.71 0.59 -42.47
C SER A 741 7.87 1.86 -42.30
N VAL A 742 8.50 3.01 -42.51
CA VAL A 742 7.82 4.30 -42.63
C VAL A 742 8.29 5.01 -43.90
N SER A 743 7.42 5.81 -44.49
CA SER A 743 7.66 6.48 -45.77
C SER A 743 8.76 7.56 -45.68
N SER A 744 8.80 8.32 -44.58
CA SER A 744 9.84 9.34 -44.35
C SER A 744 9.92 9.75 -42.88
N VAL A 745 11.10 10.21 -42.46
CA VAL A 745 11.34 10.84 -41.17
C VAL A 745 11.98 12.21 -41.41
N GLU A 746 11.33 13.27 -40.92
CA GLU A 746 11.88 14.63 -40.88
C GLU A 746 12.44 14.91 -39.47
N GLY A 747 13.65 15.45 -39.39
CA GLY A 747 14.32 15.79 -38.13
C GLY A 747 15.12 14.64 -37.48
N GLY A 748 15.17 13.46 -38.09
CA GLY A 748 15.89 12.29 -37.57
C GLY A 748 16.25 11.27 -38.64
N SER A 749 16.78 10.13 -38.20
CA SER A 749 17.08 8.97 -39.05
C SER A 749 16.24 7.77 -38.63
N GLN A 750 16.01 6.84 -39.57
CA GLN A 750 15.34 5.57 -39.29
C GLN A 750 16.26 4.38 -39.56
N ALA A 751 16.09 3.31 -38.79
CA ALA A 751 16.70 2.01 -39.01
C ALA A 751 15.70 0.89 -38.71
N ALA A 752 15.86 -0.26 -39.36
CA ALA A 752 15.12 -1.46 -38.99
C ALA A 752 15.59 -1.96 -37.62
N GLY A 753 14.66 -2.27 -36.73
CA GLY A 753 14.90 -2.92 -35.45
C GLY A 753 14.08 -4.20 -35.33
N GLU A 754 14.46 -5.06 -34.38
CA GLU A 754 13.81 -6.35 -34.14
C GLU A 754 12.32 -6.21 -33.77
N GLN A 755 11.96 -5.11 -33.09
CA GLN A 755 10.60 -4.87 -32.59
C GLN A 755 9.81 -3.86 -33.44
N GLY A 756 10.39 -3.39 -34.56
CA GLY A 756 9.85 -2.34 -35.41
C GLY A 756 10.92 -1.30 -35.80
N ILE A 757 10.51 -0.28 -36.56
CA ILE A 757 11.39 0.83 -36.96
C ILE A 757 11.86 1.60 -35.73
N VAL A 758 13.18 1.83 -35.68
CA VAL A 758 13.83 2.70 -34.70
C VAL A 758 14.06 4.06 -35.35
N VAL A 759 13.50 5.10 -34.76
CA VAL A 759 13.69 6.50 -35.15
C VAL A 759 14.62 7.15 -34.15
N THR A 760 15.75 7.67 -34.63
CA THR A 760 16.74 8.38 -33.80
C THR A 760 16.66 9.87 -34.09
N ALA A 761 16.47 10.68 -33.05
CA ALA A 761 16.54 12.13 -33.15
C ALA A 761 18.02 12.57 -33.23
N ALA A 762 18.33 13.58 -34.02
CA ALA A 762 19.64 14.25 -33.89
C ALA A 762 19.70 15.03 -32.57
N ALA A 763 20.89 15.15 -31.97
CA ALA A 763 21.05 15.87 -30.70
C ALA A 763 20.51 17.31 -30.79
N GLY A 764 19.68 17.70 -29.81
CA GLY A 764 19.04 19.02 -29.75
C GLY A 764 17.79 19.19 -30.62
N VAL A 765 17.34 18.15 -31.34
CA VAL A 765 16.06 18.20 -32.09
C VAL A 765 14.89 18.01 -31.13
N SER A 766 14.04 19.03 -31.04
CA SER A 766 12.83 19.04 -30.20
C SER A 766 11.56 18.60 -30.93
N SER A 767 11.62 18.33 -32.24
CA SER A 767 10.46 17.89 -33.02
C SER A 767 10.83 16.95 -34.16
N LEU A 768 10.06 15.87 -34.33
CA LEU A 768 10.14 14.96 -35.48
C LEU A 768 8.79 14.87 -36.18
N LYS A 769 8.81 14.61 -37.48
CA LYS A 769 7.63 14.15 -38.22
C LYS A 769 7.91 12.82 -38.88
N ILE A 770 7.04 11.86 -38.64
CA ILE A 770 7.17 10.51 -39.21
C ILE A 770 5.93 10.22 -40.05
N GLN A 771 6.14 9.92 -41.32
CA GLN A 771 5.09 9.54 -42.24
C GLN A 771 4.99 8.02 -42.25
N LEU A 772 3.93 7.46 -41.65
CA LEU A 772 3.66 6.02 -41.59
C LEU A 772 3.54 5.38 -42.97
#